data_AF-A0A976K8Y8-F1
#
_entry.id   AF-A0A976K8Y8-F1
#
_cell.length_a   1.000
_cell.length_b   1.000
_cell.length_c   1.000
_cell.angle_alpha   90.00
_cell.angle_beta   90.00
_cell.angle_gamma   90.00
#
_symmetry.space_group_name_H-M   'P 1'
#
loop_
_entity.id
_entity.type
_entity.pdbx_description
1 polymer ?
#
loop_
_entity_poly.entity_id
_entity_poly.type
_entity_poly.pdbx_seq_one_letter_code
_entity_poly.pdbx_strand_id
1 'polypeptide(L)'
;MKSEEGTPTSHPGIRELDVEGYRGAVTNALELEDPARTIGRLVDPANAKETLHWGRHYLYSVEIETRGGPVEVVVKQFRNQGIWARLRRRLGGSKALKSWRGALAMVEAGVPTPEPVMFVESIAPDGPSFYVSRRLPEFLEARYFLRALNAGREAELFPQVDARGFLEAVGKTLRRLHDNGVWHRDVSVGNVLVQFKEGQGPEPTIYLIDLNRARVGRRMTTGRRSRDLCRLRIFGAAHQEIFLHSYWGRDARGLALKRLYYRLLLHGFLTKVWIKKWFRAPFRSLLTAVKPRHGHVHLPPAPEDTSKRDKAVWDPLSDQPHQHAGRLERLSVRLGEIRDLGGLAWVVVSHLPEMRRRYRELKEGLYRQPQPWGGVGVAVRPWEHDPEGLIKALEQLGVNNILLRLHPWQEDHTAEETLARELAGRGCDLTYALPQNRELVRDPDRWRSAVAELAERFLPYGRRFQVGQAVNRSKWGVWTLTEYQRLVATASEILRQRGEVEVLGPAVIDYEFHVTAAILNLPSEELYFDIVSSLLYVDRRGAPENRQLGFDTVDKVVQLKAIAETAGNTSGRSWITEVNWPLREGPHSPAGRAVSVDEEQQADYLTRYYLLALGTGLVERVYWWQLAARGYGLVVRTESGELRRRPSFRALATLTRHLEGTTFLGPLPSAEPVRLYLFRQPDGDELVVGWSTGGRASATLPSAVRRQVSRDGEELDRTSGAAVEVDGSPRYFWLEPS
;
A
#
# COMPACT_ATOMS: atom_id res chain seq x y z
N MET A 1 -54.75 -10.08 -23.79
CA MET A 1 -53.76 -10.85 -24.57
C MET A 1 -52.38 -10.29 -24.26
N LYS A 2 -51.57 -11.04 -23.51
CA LYS A 2 -50.19 -10.69 -23.16
C LYS A 2 -49.34 -10.84 -24.43
N SER A 3 -48.70 -9.77 -24.88
CA SER A 3 -47.69 -9.82 -25.95
C SER A 3 -46.36 -10.23 -25.33
N GLU A 4 -45.82 -11.35 -25.81
CA GLU A 4 -44.57 -11.98 -25.41
C GLU A 4 -43.37 -11.04 -25.53
N GLU A 5 -42.54 -11.07 -24.48
CA GLU A 5 -41.22 -10.44 -24.45
C GLU A 5 -40.25 -11.24 -25.33
N GLY A 6 -39.62 -10.57 -26.30
CA GLY A 6 -38.63 -11.15 -27.18
C GLY A 6 -37.38 -11.67 -26.44
N THR A 7 -37.02 -12.91 -26.76
CA THR A 7 -35.77 -13.61 -26.48
C THR A 7 -34.54 -12.76 -26.87
N PRO A 8 -33.42 -12.81 -26.12
CA PRO A 8 -32.23 -12.04 -26.45
C PRO A 8 -31.55 -12.63 -27.70
N THR A 9 -31.31 -11.78 -28.68
CA THR A 9 -30.52 -12.06 -29.88
C THR A 9 -29.15 -12.64 -29.52
N SER A 10 -28.91 -13.90 -29.92
CA SER A 10 -27.60 -14.54 -29.93
C SER A 10 -26.67 -13.81 -30.89
N HIS A 11 -25.69 -13.06 -30.37
CA HIS A 11 -24.61 -12.54 -31.21
C HIS A 11 -23.71 -13.71 -31.65
N PRO A 12 -23.46 -13.92 -32.96
CA PRO A 12 -22.53 -14.94 -33.42
C PRO A 12 -21.13 -14.56 -32.92
N GLY A 13 -20.63 -15.24 -31.89
CA GLY A 13 -19.37 -14.85 -31.23
C GLY A 13 -19.39 -14.77 -29.70
N ILE A 14 -20.50 -15.11 -29.02
CA ILE A 14 -20.58 -15.06 -27.54
C ILE A 14 -21.06 -16.41 -27.00
N ARG A 15 -20.41 -16.92 -25.95
CA ARG A 15 -20.84 -18.10 -25.17
C ARG A 15 -21.26 -17.67 -23.78
N GLU A 16 -22.33 -18.27 -23.27
CA GLU A 16 -22.71 -18.11 -21.86
C GLU A 16 -21.75 -18.89 -20.97
N LEU A 17 -21.50 -18.35 -19.78
CA LEU A 17 -20.71 -18.98 -18.74
C LEU A 17 -21.61 -19.24 -17.54
N ASP A 18 -21.62 -20.49 -17.07
CA ASP A 18 -22.25 -20.88 -15.81
C ASP A 18 -21.26 -21.76 -15.05
N VAL A 19 -20.83 -21.27 -13.89
CA VAL A 19 -19.84 -21.91 -13.04
C VAL A 19 -20.31 -21.73 -11.60
N GLU A 20 -19.96 -22.64 -10.69
CA GLU A 20 -20.48 -22.62 -9.32
C GLU A 20 -20.44 -21.22 -8.68
N GLY A 21 -21.61 -20.67 -8.35
CA GLY A 21 -21.77 -19.34 -7.74
C GLY A 21 -21.72 -18.13 -8.69
N TYR A 22 -21.43 -18.32 -9.98
CA TYR A 22 -21.21 -17.26 -10.97
C TYR A 22 -21.86 -17.55 -12.32
N ARG A 23 -22.42 -16.50 -12.93
CA ARG A 23 -22.93 -16.53 -14.32
C ARG A 23 -22.35 -15.40 -15.15
N GLY A 24 -22.29 -15.56 -16.46
CA GLY A 24 -21.64 -14.58 -17.32
C GLY A 24 -21.73 -14.88 -18.80
N ALA A 25 -20.90 -14.18 -19.57
CA ALA A 25 -20.67 -14.50 -20.97
C ALA A 25 -19.25 -14.10 -21.38
N VAL A 26 -18.69 -14.83 -22.34
CA VAL A 26 -17.35 -14.65 -22.91
C VAL A 26 -17.42 -14.54 -24.43
N THR A 27 -16.56 -13.73 -25.03
CA THR A 27 -16.39 -13.71 -26.48
C THR A 27 -15.68 -14.97 -26.97
N ASN A 28 -16.10 -15.50 -28.12
CA ASN A 28 -15.42 -16.60 -28.83
C ASN A 28 -13.97 -16.28 -29.23
N ALA A 29 -13.56 -15.01 -29.18
CA ALA A 29 -12.19 -14.58 -29.41
C ALA A 29 -11.19 -15.14 -28.38
N LEU A 30 -11.66 -15.57 -27.20
CA LEU A 30 -10.84 -16.28 -26.22
C LEU A 30 -11.34 -17.72 -26.07
N GLU A 31 -10.57 -18.67 -26.60
CA GLU A 31 -10.78 -20.08 -26.28
C GLU A 31 -10.14 -20.39 -24.91
N LEU A 32 -10.94 -20.28 -23.86
CA LEU A 32 -10.53 -20.65 -22.51
C LEU A 32 -10.25 -22.16 -22.46
N GLU A 33 -9.11 -22.54 -21.88
CA GLU A 33 -8.74 -23.94 -21.68
C GLU A 33 -9.63 -24.59 -20.60
N ASP A 34 -9.71 -23.94 -19.44
CA ASP A 34 -10.59 -24.30 -18.32
C ASP A 34 -11.35 -23.05 -17.83
N PRO A 35 -12.63 -22.88 -18.21
CA PRO A 35 -13.45 -21.74 -17.80
C PRO A 35 -13.61 -21.61 -16.27
N ALA A 36 -13.70 -22.72 -15.54
CA ALA A 36 -13.94 -22.71 -14.11
C ALA A 36 -12.71 -22.22 -13.36
N ARG A 37 -11.54 -22.79 -13.67
CA ARG A 37 -10.25 -22.35 -13.13
C ARG A 37 -9.94 -20.90 -13.51
N THR A 38 -10.22 -20.52 -14.75
CA THR A 38 -10.02 -19.15 -15.24
C THR A 38 -10.86 -18.16 -14.44
N ILE A 39 -12.15 -18.45 -14.25
CA ILE A 39 -13.03 -17.60 -13.45
C ILE A 39 -12.55 -17.53 -12.00
N GLY A 40 -12.19 -18.67 -11.39
CA GLY A 40 -11.67 -18.73 -10.02
C GLY A 40 -10.47 -17.79 -9.82
N ARG A 41 -9.49 -17.82 -10.73
CA ARG A 41 -8.34 -16.89 -10.71
C ARG A 41 -8.76 -15.43 -10.89
N LEU A 42 -9.68 -15.17 -11.83
CA LEU A 42 -10.14 -13.83 -12.19
C LEU A 42 -10.89 -13.14 -11.06
N VAL A 43 -11.75 -13.87 -10.35
CA VAL A 43 -12.62 -13.31 -9.29
C VAL A 43 -11.91 -13.13 -7.96
N ASP A 44 -10.74 -13.76 -7.79
CA ASP A 44 -9.88 -13.63 -6.62
C ASP A 44 -8.78 -12.57 -6.83
N PRO A 45 -8.90 -11.40 -6.16
CA PRO A 45 -7.87 -10.35 -6.13
C PRO A 45 -6.45 -10.80 -5.81
N ALA A 46 -6.25 -11.92 -5.10
CA ALA A 46 -4.93 -12.44 -4.77
C ALA A 46 -4.09 -12.76 -6.01
N ASN A 47 -4.75 -13.10 -7.12
CA ASN A 47 -4.14 -13.41 -8.42
C ASN A 47 -3.85 -12.17 -9.28
N ALA A 48 -4.05 -10.95 -8.76
CA ALA A 48 -3.70 -9.74 -9.51
C ALA A 48 -2.22 -9.74 -9.92
N LYS A 49 -1.86 -9.24 -11.10
CA LYS A 49 -0.48 -9.00 -11.54
C LYS A 49 -0.07 -7.55 -11.26
N GLU A 50 -0.98 -6.61 -11.50
CA GLU A 50 -0.84 -5.19 -11.17
C GLU A 50 -2.16 -4.62 -10.60
N THR A 51 -2.11 -3.74 -9.60
CA THR A 51 -3.27 -2.91 -9.26
C THR A 51 -3.30 -1.63 -10.10
N LEU A 52 -4.29 -1.51 -10.98
CA LEU A 52 -4.48 -0.31 -11.81
C LEU A 52 -5.26 0.80 -11.08
N HIS A 53 -6.30 0.43 -10.32
CA HIS A 53 -7.07 1.39 -9.54
C HIS A 53 -7.75 0.76 -8.34
N TRP A 54 -7.59 1.38 -7.18
CA TRP A 54 -8.23 0.95 -5.94
C TRP A 54 -9.06 2.07 -5.31
N GLY A 55 -10.36 1.81 -5.13
CA GLY A 55 -11.31 2.76 -4.58
C GLY A 55 -12.69 2.13 -4.40
N ARG A 56 -13.74 2.78 -4.91
CA ARG A 56 -15.11 2.22 -4.87
C ARG A 56 -15.23 0.93 -5.69
N HIS A 57 -14.47 0.85 -6.76
CA HIS A 57 -14.32 -0.32 -7.62
C HIS A 57 -12.83 -0.69 -7.57
N TYR A 58 -12.53 -1.96 -7.79
CA TYR A 58 -11.16 -2.45 -7.85
C TYR A 58 -10.84 -2.83 -9.31
N LEU A 59 -9.77 -2.27 -9.85
CA LEU A 59 -9.25 -2.57 -11.17
C LEU A 59 -7.85 -3.13 -11.03
N TYR A 60 -7.63 -4.32 -11.57
CA TYR A 60 -6.38 -5.04 -11.52
C TYR A 60 -6.16 -5.80 -12.83
N SER A 61 -4.90 -6.06 -13.19
CA SER A 61 -4.61 -7.00 -14.27
C SER A 61 -4.46 -8.41 -13.73
N VAL A 62 -4.76 -9.41 -14.57
CA VAL A 62 -4.59 -10.84 -14.31
C VAL A 62 -4.14 -11.47 -15.62
N GLU A 63 -3.26 -12.45 -15.55
CA GLU A 63 -2.94 -13.31 -16.69
C GLU A 63 -3.84 -14.55 -16.67
N ILE A 64 -4.50 -14.82 -17.80
CA ILE A 64 -5.39 -15.96 -17.99
C ILE A 64 -4.85 -16.88 -19.08
N GLU A 65 -4.97 -18.19 -18.85
CA GLU A 65 -4.59 -19.20 -19.81
C GLU A 65 -5.66 -19.35 -20.89
N THR A 66 -5.22 -19.40 -22.14
CA THR A 66 -6.07 -19.65 -23.30
C THR A 66 -5.40 -20.70 -24.17
N ARG A 67 -6.16 -21.37 -25.04
CA ARG A 67 -5.57 -22.33 -26.00
C ARG A 67 -4.54 -21.70 -26.95
N GLY A 68 -4.56 -20.37 -27.11
CA GLY A 68 -3.59 -19.60 -27.88
C GLY A 68 -2.39 -19.10 -27.06
N GLY A 69 -2.25 -19.52 -25.80
CA GLY A 69 -1.25 -19.04 -24.85
C GLY A 69 -1.81 -18.05 -23.82
N PRO A 70 -0.98 -17.61 -22.86
CA PRO A 70 -1.39 -16.69 -21.80
C PRO A 70 -1.74 -15.31 -22.37
N VAL A 71 -2.81 -14.72 -21.84
CA VAL A 71 -3.29 -13.38 -22.22
C VAL A 71 -3.48 -12.52 -20.97
N GLU A 72 -2.89 -11.33 -20.97
CA GLU A 72 -3.12 -10.36 -19.90
C GLU A 72 -4.46 -9.62 -20.10
N VAL A 73 -5.28 -9.65 -19.05
CA VAL A 73 -6.59 -8.99 -19.00
C VAL A 73 -6.67 -8.01 -17.84
N VAL A 74 -7.54 -7.01 -17.98
CA VAL A 74 -7.92 -6.07 -16.93
C VAL A 74 -9.29 -6.45 -16.39
N VAL A 75 -9.35 -6.63 -15.09
CA VAL A 75 -10.55 -6.97 -14.33
C VAL A 75 -11.06 -5.73 -13.64
N LYS A 76 -12.34 -5.41 -13.85
CA LYS A 76 -13.04 -4.33 -13.15
C LYS A 76 -14.11 -4.91 -12.25
N GLN A 77 -13.80 -5.02 -10.96
CA GLN A 77 -14.68 -5.54 -9.94
C GLN A 77 -15.60 -4.45 -9.37
N PHE A 78 -16.90 -4.73 -9.40
CA PHE A 78 -17.95 -3.88 -8.86
C PHE A 78 -18.65 -4.55 -7.67
N ARG A 79 -18.93 -3.77 -6.62
CA ARG A 79 -19.75 -4.21 -5.48
C ARG A 79 -21.23 -3.85 -5.65
N ASN A 80 -22.09 -4.72 -5.13
CA ASN A 80 -23.54 -4.56 -5.12
C ASN A 80 -24.11 -4.41 -3.69
N GLN A 81 -23.32 -3.90 -2.75
CA GLN A 81 -23.75 -3.70 -1.35
C GLN A 81 -24.80 -2.60 -1.17
N GLY A 82 -25.78 -2.88 -0.31
CA GLY A 82 -26.86 -1.97 0.06
C GLY A 82 -28.14 -2.14 -0.77
N ILE A 83 -29.29 -1.82 -0.17
CA ILE A 83 -30.62 -2.10 -0.75
C ILE A 83 -30.82 -1.43 -2.12
N TRP A 84 -30.33 -0.21 -2.30
CA TRP A 84 -30.40 0.54 -3.56
C TRP A 84 -29.48 0.01 -4.66
N ALA A 85 -28.38 -0.66 -4.30
CA ALA A 85 -27.50 -1.30 -5.28
C ALA A 85 -28.16 -2.58 -5.80
N ARG A 86 -28.70 -3.40 -4.88
CA ARG A 86 -29.48 -4.61 -5.19
C ARG A 86 -30.68 -4.30 -6.08
N LEU A 87 -31.49 -3.30 -5.74
CA LEU A 87 -32.66 -2.92 -6.55
C LEU A 87 -32.27 -2.47 -7.97
N ARG A 88 -31.23 -1.64 -8.12
CA ARG A 88 -30.76 -1.20 -9.44
C ARG A 88 -30.18 -2.33 -10.29
N ARG A 89 -29.61 -3.35 -9.64
CA ARG A 89 -29.15 -4.56 -10.30
C ARG A 89 -30.34 -5.38 -10.79
N ARG A 90 -31.37 -5.58 -9.95
CA ARG A 90 -32.60 -6.28 -10.31
C ARG A 90 -33.34 -5.62 -11.49
N LEU A 91 -33.47 -4.29 -11.46
CA LEU A 91 -34.24 -3.55 -12.48
C LEU A 91 -33.52 -3.36 -13.82
N GLY A 92 -32.20 -3.54 -13.89
CA GLY A 92 -31.47 -3.17 -15.10
C GLY A 92 -30.13 -3.83 -15.30
N GLY A 93 -29.84 -4.93 -14.60
CA GLY A 93 -28.59 -5.67 -14.68
C GLY A 93 -27.44 -5.07 -13.85
N SER A 94 -26.39 -5.87 -13.66
CA SER A 94 -25.18 -5.47 -12.95
C SER A 94 -24.40 -4.38 -13.69
N LYS A 95 -23.45 -3.75 -12.98
CA LYS A 95 -22.55 -2.78 -13.62
C LYS A 95 -21.58 -3.45 -14.59
N ALA A 96 -21.19 -4.70 -14.32
CA ALA A 96 -20.38 -5.49 -15.23
C ALA A 96 -21.10 -5.72 -16.54
N LEU A 97 -22.34 -6.23 -16.50
CA LEU A 97 -23.17 -6.43 -17.69
C LEU A 97 -23.40 -5.13 -18.48
N LYS A 98 -23.60 -4.00 -17.79
CA LYS A 98 -23.71 -2.68 -18.45
C LYS A 98 -22.41 -2.26 -19.14
N SER A 99 -21.26 -2.56 -18.52
CA SER A 99 -19.95 -2.25 -19.11
C SER A 99 -19.72 -3.12 -20.35
N TRP A 100 -20.04 -4.41 -20.25
CA TRP A 100 -19.99 -5.39 -21.33
C TRP A 100 -20.82 -4.97 -22.55
N ARG A 101 -22.12 -4.73 -22.36
CA ARG A 101 -23.00 -4.25 -23.44
C ARG A 101 -22.53 -2.94 -24.05
N GLY A 102 -22.01 -2.05 -23.21
CA GLY A 102 -21.42 -0.79 -23.67
C GLY A 102 -20.20 -1.03 -24.57
N ALA A 103 -19.31 -1.94 -24.19
CA ALA A 103 -18.09 -2.26 -24.94
C ALA A 103 -18.39 -2.98 -26.26
N LEU A 104 -19.29 -3.95 -26.27
CA LEU A 104 -19.72 -4.61 -27.51
C LEU A 104 -20.29 -3.60 -28.52
N ALA A 105 -21.11 -2.65 -28.06
CA ALA A 105 -21.62 -1.59 -28.92
C ALA A 105 -20.54 -0.62 -29.42
N MET A 106 -19.41 -0.47 -28.72
CA MET A 106 -18.25 0.30 -29.23
C MET A 106 -17.59 -0.45 -30.37
N VAL A 107 -17.36 -1.77 -30.19
CA VAL A 107 -16.76 -2.64 -31.19
C VAL A 107 -17.60 -2.63 -32.47
N GLU A 108 -18.92 -2.81 -32.34
CA GLU A 108 -19.87 -2.74 -33.47
C GLU A 108 -19.86 -1.36 -34.16
N ALA A 109 -19.72 -0.29 -33.39
CA ALA A 109 -19.63 1.08 -33.92
C ALA A 109 -18.25 1.43 -34.53
N GLY A 110 -17.28 0.51 -34.52
CA GLY A 110 -15.90 0.78 -34.95
C GLY A 110 -15.20 1.86 -34.10
N VAL A 111 -15.59 1.99 -32.83
CA VAL A 111 -15.00 2.92 -31.86
C VAL A 111 -14.02 2.16 -30.98
N PRO A 112 -12.73 2.54 -30.92
CA PRO A 112 -11.77 1.83 -30.10
C PRO A 112 -12.15 1.83 -28.61
N THR A 113 -12.14 0.66 -28.02
CA THR A 113 -12.22 0.36 -26.58
C THR A 113 -11.28 -0.82 -26.34
N PRO A 114 -10.70 -0.98 -25.13
CA PRO A 114 -10.05 -2.24 -24.79
C PRO A 114 -10.98 -3.41 -25.08
N GLU A 115 -10.46 -4.42 -25.78
CA GLU A 115 -11.24 -5.54 -26.31
C GLU A 115 -12.04 -6.19 -25.16
N PRO A 116 -13.38 -6.20 -25.22
CA PRO A 116 -14.18 -6.85 -24.19
C PRO A 116 -13.98 -8.36 -24.29
N VAL A 117 -13.59 -9.00 -23.18
CA VAL A 117 -13.32 -10.45 -23.13
C VAL A 117 -14.49 -11.21 -22.52
N MET A 118 -14.91 -10.82 -21.32
CA MET A 118 -16.05 -11.42 -20.65
C MET A 118 -16.69 -10.49 -19.62
N PHE A 119 -17.88 -10.87 -19.15
CA PHE A 119 -18.40 -10.41 -17.88
C PHE A 119 -18.81 -11.60 -17.02
N VAL A 120 -18.61 -11.48 -15.71
CA VAL A 120 -18.95 -12.51 -14.73
C VAL A 120 -19.68 -11.83 -13.57
N GLU A 121 -20.75 -12.42 -13.05
CA GLU A 121 -21.47 -11.89 -11.91
C GLU A 121 -21.91 -12.99 -10.95
N SER A 122 -21.79 -12.73 -9.65
CA SER A 122 -22.24 -13.67 -8.62
C SER A 122 -23.74 -13.88 -8.70
N ILE A 123 -24.23 -15.11 -8.53
CA ILE A 123 -25.66 -15.40 -8.44
C ILE A 123 -26.30 -14.72 -7.22
N ALA A 124 -25.53 -14.50 -6.15
CA ALA A 124 -25.98 -13.79 -4.96
C ALA A 124 -26.32 -12.32 -5.30
N PRO A 125 -27.48 -11.78 -4.87
CA PRO A 125 -27.91 -10.43 -5.23
C PRO A 125 -26.94 -9.32 -4.82
N ASP A 126 -26.27 -9.47 -3.68
CA ASP A 126 -25.28 -8.56 -3.09
C ASP A 126 -23.83 -8.90 -3.47
N GLY A 127 -23.61 -10.07 -4.08
CA GLY A 127 -22.32 -10.54 -4.57
C GLY A 127 -21.69 -9.63 -5.64
N PRO A 128 -20.38 -9.77 -5.88
CA PRO A 128 -19.64 -8.93 -6.83
C PRO A 128 -20.02 -9.20 -8.29
N SER A 129 -19.65 -8.28 -9.17
CA SER A 129 -19.71 -8.46 -10.62
C SER A 129 -18.47 -7.89 -11.27
N PHE A 130 -17.95 -8.55 -12.31
CA PHE A 130 -16.65 -8.34 -12.92
C PHE A 130 -16.82 -8.09 -14.42
N TYR A 131 -16.27 -7.00 -14.93
CA TYR A 131 -16.10 -6.76 -16.36
C TYR A 131 -14.63 -6.98 -16.71
N VAL A 132 -14.36 -7.74 -17.76
CA VAL A 132 -13.01 -8.13 -18.16
C VAL A 132 -12.76 -7.67 -19.59
N SER A 133 -11.61 -7.03 -19.82
CA SER A 133 -11.15 -6.64 -21.14
C SER A 133 -9.67 -6.97 -21.31
N ARG A 134 -9.20 -7.14 -22.55
CA ARG A 134 -7.78 -7.30 -22.82
C ARG A 134 -6.99 -6.08 -22.31
N ARG A 135 -5.80 -6.31 -21.76
CA ARG A 135 -4.92 -5.22 -21.32
C ARG A 135 -4.50 -4.40 -22.54
N LEU A 136 -4.70 -3.09 -22.47
CA LEU A 136 -4.11 -2.16 -23.44
C LEU A 136 -2.67 -1.86 -22.99
N PRO A 137 -1.64 -2.24 -23.77
CA PRO A 137 -0.26 -1.86 -23.48
C PRO A 137 -0.05 -0.38 -23.81
N GLU A 138 0.85 0.28 -23.08
CA GLU A 138 1.43 1.59 -23.42
C GLU A 138 0.43 2.65 -23.91
N PHE A 139 -0.14 3.39 -22.96
CA PHE A 139 -1.13 4.43 -23.26
C PHE A 139 -0.92 5.66 -22.38
N LEU A 140 -1.35 6.81 -22.88
CA LEU A 140 -1.43 8.07 -22.15
C LEU A 140 -2.90 8.35 -21.78
N GLU A 141 -3.20 8.61 -20.49
CA GLU A 141 -4.51 9.15 -20.13
C GLU A 141 -4.63 10.60 -20.63
N ALA A 142 -5.64 10.90 -21.44
CA ALA A 142 -5.85 12.22 -22.04
C ALA A 142 -5.88 13.37 -21.03
N ARG A 143 -6.19 13.08 -19.76
CA ARG A 143 -6.20 14.07 -18.67
C ARG A 143 -4.86 14.73 -18.40
N TYR A 144 -3.74 14.05 -18.61
CA TYR A 144 -2.43 14.63 -18.34
C TYR A 144 -2.10 15.63 -19.44
N PHE A 145 -2.24 15.20 -20.69
CA PHE A 145 -2.07 16.06 -21.86
C PHE A 145 -3.03 17.26 -21.85
N LEU A 146 -4.34 17.05 -21.66
CA LEU A 146 -5.33 18.14 -21.61
C LEU A 146 -5.11 19.10 -20.44
N ARG A 147 -4.48 18.68 -19.34
CA ARG A 147 -4.08 19.61 -18.27
C ARG A 147 -2.91 20.48 -18.70
N ALA A 148 -1.88 19.89 -19.32
CA ALA A 148 -0.74 20.61 -19.86
C ALA A 148 -1.20 21.61 -20.95
N LEU A 149 -2.03 21.15 -21.89
CA LEU A 149 -2.62 21.96 -22.97
C LEU A 149 -3.42 23.15 -22.43
N ASN A 150 -4.21 22.94 -21.38
CA ASN A 150 -4.97 24.03 -20.76
C ASN A 150 -4.10 24.99 -19.94
N ALA A 151 -2.87 24.59 -19.60
CA ALA A 151 -1.89 25.41 -18.90
C ALA A 151 -0.85 26.04 -19.86
N GLY A 152 -0.90 25.74 -21.16
CA GLY A 152 0.08 26.18 -22.15
C GLY A 152 1.48 25.57 -21.97
N ARG A 153 1.56 24.35 -21.43
CA ARG A 153 2.82 23.63 -21.14
C ARG A 153 2.96 22.31 -21.89
N GLU A 154 2.14 22.08 -22.92
CA GLU A 154 2.14 20.85 -23.71
C GLU A 154 3.45 20.63 -24.46
N ALA A 155 4.05 21.70 -25.02
CA ALA A 155 5.33 21.60 -25.74
C ALA A 155 6.50 21.22 -24.82
N GLU A 156 6.43 21.60 -23.54
CA GLU A 156 7.45 21.28 -22.53
C GLU A 156 7.27 19.85 -22.00
N LEU A 157 6.04 19.48 -21.64
CA LEU A 157 5.75 18.22 -20.93
C LEU A 157 5.45 17.03 -21.85
N PHE A 158 5.01 17.29 -23.07
CA PHE A 158 4.63 16.30 -24.07
C PHE A 158 5.07 16.72 -25.49
N PRO A 159 6.38 17.01 -25.71
CA PRO A 159 6.89 17.51 -26.99
C PRO A 159 6.59 16.59 -28.19
N GLN A 160 6.39 15.30 -27.92
CA GLN A 160 6.08 14.27 -28.92
C GLN A 160 4.61 14.22 -29.35
N VAL A 161 3.71 14.95 -28.69
CA VAL A 161 2.27 14.89 -28.95
C VAL A 161 1.80 16.10 -29.74
N ASP A 162 1.37 15.90 -31.00
CA ASP A 162 0.69 16.95 -31.76
C ASP A 162 -0.70 17.24 -31.16
N ALA A 163 -0.85 18.44 -30.59
CA ALA A 163 -2.11 18.89 -30.00
C ALA A 163 -3.25 18.93 -31.01
N ARG A 164 -2.98 19.32 -32.27
CA ARG A 164 -4.01 19.41 -33.30
C ARG A 164 -4.51 18.03 -33.69
N GLY A 165 -3.61 17.11 -34.06
CA GLY A 165 -3.91 15.73 -34.39
C GLY A 165 -4.64 15.01 -33.26
N PHE A 166 -4.23 15.22 -32.01
CA PHE A 166 -4.93 14.71 -30.84
C PHE A 166 -6.40 15.19 -30.76
N LEU A 167 -6.65 16.50 -30.87
CA LEU A 167 -8.00 17.07 -30.79
C LEU A 167 -8.88 16.63 -31.97
N GLU A 168 -8.30 16.51 -33.16
CA GLU A 168 -8.97 16.00 -34.35
C GLU A 168 -9.38 14.53 -34.16
N ALA A 169 -8.46 13.68 -33.68
CA ALA A 169 -8.73 12.28 -33.40
C ALA A 169 -9.83 12.09 -32.34
N VAL A 170 -9.80 12.86 -31.25
CA VAL A 170 -10.85 12.80 -30.22
C VAL A 170 -12.20 13.22 -30.78
N GLY A 171 -12.26 14.30 -31.58
CA GLY A 171 -13.50 14.77 -32.21
C GLY A 171 -14.07 13.75 -33.20
N LYS A 172 -13.23 13.19 -34.09
CA LYS A 172 -13.62 12.13 -35.05
C LYS A 172 -14.17 10.88 -34.33
N THR A 173 -13.50 10.42 -33.27
CA THR A 173 -13.91 9.24 -32.49
C THR A 173 -15.25 9.46 -31.79
N LEU A 174 -15.45 10.61 -31.13
CA LEU A 174 -16.73 10.91 -30.48
C LEU A 174 -17.85 11.14 -31.48
N ARG A 175 -17.55 11.65 -32.67
CA ARG A 175 -18.54 11.76 -33.75
C ARG A 175 -19.01 10.37 -34.17
N ARG A 176 -18.08 9.46 -34.49
CA ARG A 176 -18.38 8.06 -34.85
C ARG A 176 -19.23 7.38 -33.78
N LEU A 177 -18.88 7.58 -32.52
CA LEU A 177 -19.65 7.07 -31.39
C LEU A 177 -21.12 7.54 -31.41
N HIS A 178 -21.33 8.84 -31.54
CA HIS A 178 -22.65 9.44 -31.47
C HIS A 178 -23.48 9.21 -32.75
N ASP A 179 -22.83 9.06 -33.91
CA ASP A 179 -23.46 8.74 -35.19
C ASP A 179 -24.02 7.31 -35.18
N ASN A 180 -23.35 6.39 -34.48
CA ASN A 180 -23.85 5.03 -34.21
C ASN A 180 -24.86 4.95 -33.04
N GLY A 181 -25.41 6.08 -32.59
CA GLY A 181 -26.45 6.11 -31.56
C GLY A 181 -26.01 5.69 -30.16
N VAL A 182 -24.69 5.68 -29.89
CA VAL A 182 -24.14 5.35 -28.59
C VAL A 182 -23.91 6.62 -27.78
N TRP A 183 -24.54 6.70 -26.60
CA TRP A 183 -24.40 7.84 -25.69
C TRP A 183 -23.57 7.45 -24.47
N HIS A 184 -22.32 7.91 -24.38
CA HIS A 184 -21.39 7.51 -23.32
C HIS A 184 -21.79 8.02 -21.93
N ARG A 185 -22.31 9.26 -21.84
CA ARG A 185 -22.77 9.91 -20.60
C ARG A 185 -21.68 10.19 -19.55
N ASP A 186 -20.42 9.88 -19.83
CA ASP A 186 -19.30 10.12 -18.92
C ASP A 186 -17.93 10.26 -19.62
N VAL A 187 -17.89 11.01 -20.73
CA VAL A 187 -16.66 11.35 -21.47
C VAL A 187 -15.80 12.35 -20.69
N SER A 188 -15.39 11.96 -19.49
CA SER A 188 -14.46 12.74 -18.69
C SER A 188 -13.03 12.50 -19.18
N VAL A 189 -12.14 13.46 -18.98
CA VAL A 189 -10.73 13.36 -19.42
C VAL A 189 -9.98 12.12 -18.91
N GLY A 190 -10.43 11.48 -17.83
CA GLY A 190 -9.83 10.23 -17.32
C GLY A 190 -10.39 8.95 -17.93
N ASN A 191 -11.40 9.06 -18.81
CA ASN A 191 -12.02 7.92 -19.51
C ASN A 191 -11.63 7.86 -20.99
N VAL A 192 -10.60 8.61 -21.37
CA VAL A 192 -10.06 8.67 -22.73
C VAL A 192 -8.59 8.28 -22.63
N LEU A 193 -8.25 7.15 -23.25
CA LEU A 193 -6.86 6.67 -23.36
C LEU A 193 -6.36 6.95 -24.78
N VAL A 194 -5.09 7.28 -24.88
CA VAL A 194 -4.43 7.69 -26.12
C VAL A 194 -3.28 6.73 -26.36
N GLN A 195 -3.27 6.08 -27.51
CA GLN A 195 -2.18 5.20 -27.92
C GLN A 195 -1.54 5.75 -29.18
N PHE A 196 -0.21 5.84 -29.18
CA PHE A 196 0.61 6.19 -30.32
C PHE A 196 1.21 4.88 -30.84
N LYS A 197 1.00 4.54 -32.11
CA LYS A 197 1.55 3.32 -32.69
C LYS A 197 2.82 3.63 -33.44
N GLU A 198 3.88 2.86 -33.19
CA GLU A 198 5.09 2.92 -34.01
C GLU A 198 4.74 2.60 -35.47
N GLY A 199 5.26 3.42 -36.39
CA GLY A 199 5.07 3.24 -37.83
C GLY A 199 3.69 3.62 -38.41
N GLN A 200 2.66 3.96 -37.60
CA GLN A 200 1.34 4.41 -38.08
C GLN A 200 1.17 5.94 -38.00
N GLY A 201 2.04 6.71 -38.65
CA GLY A 201 1.89 8.17 -38.78
C GLY A 201 1.73 8.93 -37.44
N PRO A 202 1.40 10.24 -37.48
CA PRO A 202 1.28 11.07 -36.28
C PRO A 202 -0.10 11.01 -35.60
N GLU A 203 -1.13 10.39 -36.19
CA GLU A 203 -2.49 10.39 -35.62
C GLU A 203 -2.64 9.32 -34.52
N PRO A 204 -2.99 9.70 -33.26
CA PRO A 204 -3.16 8.73 -32.19
C PRO A 204 -4.48 7.96 -32.28
N THR A 205 -4.49 6.73 -31.78
CA THR A 205 -5.72 5.95 -31.56
C THR A 205 -6.36 6.35 -30.24
N ILE A 206 -7.64 6.72 -30.27
CA ILE A 206 -8.41 7.16 -29.10
C ILE A 206 -9.31 6.03 -28.59
N TYR A 207 -9.00 5.53 -27.40
CA TYR A 207 -9.78 4.50 -26.72
C TYR A 207 -10.71 5.10 -25.67
N LEU A 208 -11.97 4.65 -25.63
CA LEU A 208 -12.96 5.06 -24.63
C LEU A 208 -13.18 3.96 -23.59
N ILE A 209 -13.20 4.32 -22.30
CA ILE A 209 -13.36 3.39 -21.18
C ILE A 209 -14.45 3.85 -20.20
N ASP A 210 -14.79 3.01 -19.21
CA ASP A 210 -15.86 3.23 -18.23
C ASP A 210 -17.26 3.38 -18.84
N LEU A 211 -17.70 2.30 -19.50
CA LEU A 211 -18.92 2.26 -20.30
C LEU A 211 -20.17 1.87 -19.51
N ASN A 212 -20.08 1.67 -18.19
CA ASN A 212 -21.21 1.25 -17.33
C ASN A 212 -22.41 2.23 -17.32
N ARG A 213 -22.20 3.47 -17.76
CA ARG A 213 -23.23 4.52 -17.88
C ARG A 213 -23.71 4.72 -19.31
N ALA A 214 -23.06 4.09 -20.29
CA ALA A 214 -23.40 4.24 -21.69
C ALA A 214 -24.85 3.78 -21.96
N ARG A 215 -25.44 4.31 -23.03
CA ARG A 215 -26.76 3.92 -23.53
C ARG A 215 -26.67 3.73 -25.03
N VAL A 216 -27.03 2.54 -25.50
CA VAL A 216 -27.02 2.14 -26.91
C VAL A 216 -28.41 2.39 -27.52
N GLY A 217 -28.48 2.56 -28.84
CA GLY A 217 -29.74 2.73 -29.57
C GLY A 217 -30.47 4.04 -29.27
N ARG A 218 -29.74 5.12 -28.99
CA ARG A 218 -30.33 6.43 -28.64
C ARG A 218 -30.16 7.42 -29.77
N ARG A 219 -31.25 8.15 -30.10
CA ARG A 219 -31.17 9.31 -30.98
C ARG A 219 -30.29 10.41 -30.36
N MET A 220 -29.21 10.78 -31.04
CA MET A 220 -28.24 11.75 -30.52
C MET A 220 -28.56 13.18 -30.96
N THR A 221 -29.32 13.90 -30.13
CA THR A 221 -29.60 15.34 -30.32
C THR A 221 -28.36 16.19 -30.05
N THR A 222 -28.33 17.42 -30.58
CA THR A 222 -27.28 18.41 -30.29
C THR A 222 -27.06 18.58 -28.79
N GLY A 223 -28.14 18.62 -28.01
CA GLY A 223 -28.10 18.67 -26.54
C GLY A 223 -27.35 17.51 -25.90
N ARG A 224 -27.58 16.27 -26.35
CA ARG A 224 -26.90 15.07 -25.81
C ARG A 224 -25.43 15.05 -26.22
N ARG A 225 -25.15 15.35 -27.48
CA ARG A 225 -23.78 15.43 -28.03
C ARG A 225 -22.96 16.46 -27.25
N SER A 226 -23.41 17.70 -27.17
CA SER A 226 -22.67 18.79 -26.50
C SER A 226 -22.45 18.54 -25.00
N ARG A 227 -23.35 17.83 -24.30
CA ARG A 227 -23.19 17.47 -22.88
C ARG A 227 -22.09 16.43 -22.62
N ASP A 228 -21.80 15.58 -23.59
CA ASP A 228 -20.66 14.66 -23.49
C ASP A 228 -19.37 15.39 -23.86
N LEU A 229 -19.37 16.16 -24.96
CA LEU A 229 -18.21 16.93 -25.43
C LEU A 229 -17.67 17.92 -24.37
N CYS A 230 -18.54 18.61 -23.63
CA CYS A 230 -18.11 19.63 -22.66
C CYS A 230 -17.33 19.05 -21.46
N ARG A 231 -17.40 17.74 -21.23
CA ARG A 231 -16.71 17.07 -20.10
C ARG A 231 -15.21 16.87 -20.32
N LEU A 232 -14.73 17.06 -21.56
CA LEU A 232 -13.31 17.08 -21.89
C LEU A 232 -12.58 18.34 -21.41
N ARG A 233 -13.32 19.42 -21.09
CA ARG A 233 -12.77 20.65 -20.49
C ARG A 233 -11.64 21.27 -21.34
N ILE A 234 -11.89 21.44 -22.63
CA ILE A 234 -10.97 22.14 -23.53
C ILE A 234 -11.25 23.65 -23.40
N PHE A 235 -10.30 24.42 -22.88
CA PHE A 235 -10.52 25.84 -22.58
C PHE A 235 -10.09 26.79 -23.69
N GLY A 236 -8.94 26.53 -24.33
CA GLY A 236 -8.40 27.37 -25.39
C GLY A 236 -9.35 27.52 -26.58
N ALA A 237 -9.57 28.75 -27.05
CA ALA A 237 -10.53 29.03 -28.13
C ALA A 237 -10.13 28.35 -29.45
N ALA A 238 -8.85 28.41 -29.82
CA ALA A 238 -8.31 27.72 -31.01
C ALA A 238 -8.45 26.20 -30.90
N HIS A 239 -8.18 25.62 -29.73
CA HIS A 239 -8.36 24.19 -29.47
C HIS A 239 -9.82 23.75 -29.55
N GLN A 240 -10.75 24.57 -29.04
CA GLN A 240 -12.18 24.32 -29.18
C GLN A 240 -12.62 24.33 -30.65
N GLU A 241 -12.04 25.21 -31.47
CA GLU A 241 -12.36 25.29 -32.89
C GLU A 241 -11.93 24.02 -33.62
N ILE A 242 -10.67 23.59 -33.46
CA ILE A 242 -10.15 22.34 -34.03
C ILE A 242 -11.05 21.16 -33.63
N PHE A 243 -11.32 21.01 -32.34
CA PHE A 243 -12.11 19.90 -31.80
C PHE A 243 -13.58 19.91 -32.27
N LEU A 244 -14.24 21.07 -32.32
CA LEU A 244 -15.64 21.14 -32.75
C LEU A 244 -15.77 21.00 -34.26
N HIS A 245 -14.80 21.46 -35.05
CA HIS A 245 -14.78 21.27 -36.50
C HIS A 245 -14.58 19.79 -36.86
N SER A 246 -13.66 19.09 -36.20
CA SER A 246 -13.47 17.65 -36.42
C SER A 246 -14.70 16.84 -36.01
N TYR A 247 -15.42 17.27 -34.97
CA TYR A 247 -16.63 16.62 -34.50
C TYR A 247 -17.87 16.88 -35.37
N TRP A 248 -18.17 18.14 -35.72
CA TRP A 248 -19.40 18.50 -36.45
C TRP A 248 -19.24 18.49 -37.97
N GLY A 249 -18.01 18.61 -38.48
CA GLY A 249 -17.70 18.93 -39.88
C GLY A 249 -17.56 20.45 -40.09
N ARG A 250 -16.70 20.85 -41.03
CA ARG A 250 -16.41 22.26 -41.34
C ARG A 250 -17.63 23.02 -41.86
N ASP A 251 -18.46 22.36 -42.68
CA ASP A 251 -19.65 22.95 -43.30
C ASP A 251 -20.95 22.70 -42.50
N ALA A 252 -20.81 22.36 -41.21
CA ALA A 252 -21.96 22.05 -40.39
C ALA A 252 -22.87 23.28 -40.21
N ARG A 253 -24.13 23.18 -40.67
CA ARG A 253 -25.14 24.22 -40.43
C ARG A 253 -25.20 24.61 -38.95
N GLY A 254 -25.15 25.92 -38.69
CA GLY A 254 -25.25 26.48 -37.34
C GLY A 254 -24.06 26.20 -36.41
N LEU A 255 -22.86 25.97 -36.95
CA LEU A 255 -21.65 25.68 -36.13
C LEU A 255 -21.36 26.76 -35.09
N ALA A 256 -21.55 28.05 -35.41
CA ALA A 256 -21.39 29.16 -34.47
C ALA A 256 -22.34 29.03 -33.26
N LEU A 257 -23.61 28.69 -33.50
CA LEU A 257 -24.60 28.46 -32.45
C LEU A 257 -24.28 27.22 -31.62
N LYS A 258 -23.84 26.13 -32.26
CA LYS A 258 -23.39 24.90 -31.58
C LYS A 258 -22.18 25.17 -30.68
N ARG A 259 -21.25 26.02 -31.12
CA ARG A 259 -20.08 26.46 -30.35
C ARG A 259 -20.48 27.30 -29.14
N LEU A 260 -21.39 28.27 -29.32
CA LEU A 260 -21.94 29.05 -28.21
C LEU A 260 -22.60 28.13 -27.17
N TYR A 261 -23.44 27.21 -27.64
CA TYR A 261 -24.12 26.25 -26.78
C TYR A 261 -23.15 25.29 -26.06
N TYR A 262 -22.08 24.82 -26.73
CA TYR A 262 -21.00 24.07 -26.10
C TYR A 262 -20.34 24.87 -24.96
N ARG A 263 -20.00 26.14 -25.21
CA ARG A 263 -19.38 27.01 -24.21
C ARG A 263 -20.29 27.22 -23.00
N LEU A 264 -21.59 27.45 -23.21
CA LEU A 264 -22.56 27.57 -22.12
C LEU A 264 -22.61 26.29 -21.26
N LEU A 265 -22.65 25.12 -21.88
CA LEU A 265 -22.64 23.84 -21.18
C LEU A 265 -21.31 23.57 -20.46
N LEU A 266 -20.19 23.97 -21.06
CA LEU A 266 -18.87 23.88 -20.43
C LEU A 266 -18.80 24.73 -19.17
N HIS A 267 -19.21 26.00 -19.24
CA HIS A 267 -19.25 26.89 -18.08
C HIS A 267 -20.19 26.35 -17.00
N GLY A 268 -21.41 25.94 -17.38
CA GLY A 268 -22.35 25.32 -16.43
C GLY A 268 -21.80 24.05 -15.77
N PHE A 269 -21.05 23.22 -16.52
CA PHE A 269 -20.37 22.05 -15.98
C PHE A 269 -19.24 22.44 -15.00
N LEU A 270 -18.42 23.44 -15.33
CA LEU A 270 -17.36 23.96 -14.47
C LEU A 270 -17.93 24.53 -13.18
N THR A 271 -18.97 25.36 -13.27
CA THR A 271 -19.69 25.92 -12.11
C THR A 271 -20.23 24.79 -11.24
N LYS A 272 -20.87 23.77 -11.83
CA LYS A 272 -21.33 22.59 -11.08
C LYS A 272 -20.18 21.87 -10.36
N VAL A 273 -19.03 21.70 -11.01
CA VAL A 273 -17.85 21.05 -10.40
C VAL A 273 -17.30 21.90 -9.26
N TRP A 274 -17.22 23.22 -9.44
CA TRP A 274 -16.77 24.18 -8.44
C TRP A 274 -17.71 24.21 -7.22
N ILE A 275 -19.02 24.39 -7.43
CA ILE A 275 -20.07 24.29 -6.40
C ILE A 275 -19.90 22.98 -5.63
N LYS A 276 -19.80 21.86 -6.34
CA LYS A 276 -19.66 20.54 -5.70
C LYS A 276 -18.37 20.42 -4.87
N LYS A 277 -17.28 21.08 -5.22
CA LYS A 277 -16.05 21.13 -4.39
C LYS A 277 -16.28 21.99 -3.14
N TRP A 278 -16.88 23.17 -3.33
CA TRP A 278 -17.16 24.14 -2.27
C TRP A 278 -18.10 23.58 -1.19
N PHE A 279 -19.23 23.00 -1.59
CA PHE A 279 -20.18 22.36 -0.66
C PHE A 279 -19.67 21.06 -0.04
N ARG A 280 -18.73 20.35 -0.68
CA ARG A 280 -18.21 19.07 -0.15
C ARG A 280 -17.10 19.25 0.89
N ALA A 281 -16.41 20.39 0.95
CA ALA A 281 -15.31 20.58 1.88
C ALA A 281 -15.77 20.55 3.37
N PRO A 282 -16.77 21.34 3.79
CA PRO A 282 -17.28 21.28 5.17
C PRO A 282 -18.16 20.03 5.42
N PHE A 283 -18.98 19.64 4.45
CA PHE A 283 -19.96 18.54 4.62
C PHE A 283 -19.33 17.14 4.60
N ARG A 284 -18.15 16.95 3.98
CA ARG A 284 -17.40 15.68 4.06
C ARG A 284 -16.87 15.41 5.46
N SER A 285 -16.41 16.42 6.17
CA SER A 285 -15.91 16.27 7.55
C SER A 285 -17.03 15.72 8.45
N LEU A 286 -18.22 16.33 8.35
CA LEU A 286 -19.40 15.92 9.11
C LEU A 286 -19.94 14.54 8.67
N LEU A 287 -20.10 14.28 7.37
CA LEU A 287 -20.64 13.01 6.87
C LEU A 287 -19.68 11.82 7.03
N THR A 288 -18.36 12.04 7.03
CA THR A 288 -17.38 10.96 7.31
C THR A 288 -17.30 10.64 8.80
N ALA A 289 -17.81 11.50 9.68
CA ALA A 289 -18.00 11.18 11.10
C ALA A 289 -19.18 10.23 11.34
N VAL A 290 -20.24 10.34 10.52
CA VAL A 290 -21.51 9.62 10.74
C VAL A 290 -21.69 8.39 9.85
N LYS A 291 -21.11 8.35 8.64
CA LYS A 291 -21.27 7.18 7.75
C LYS A 291 -20.31 6.03 8.12
N PRO A 292 -20.82 4.78 8.28
CA PRO A 292 -19.96 3.62 8.45
C PRO A 292 -19.05 3.48 7.23
N ARG A 293 -17.75 3.27 7.49
CA ARG A 293 -16.78 2.93 6.45
C ARG A 293 -17.20 1.58 5.89
N HIS A 294 -17.55 1.54 4.62
CA HIS A 294 -17.76 0.26 3.93
C HIS A 294 -16.36 -0.34 3.76
N GLY A 295 -16.14 -1.59 4.19
CA GLY A 295 -14.85 -2.27 4.07
C GLY A 295 -14.34 -2.30 2.62
N HIS A 296 -13.07 -2.55 2.39
CA HIS A 296 -12.51 -2.68 1.03
C HIS A 296 -13.11 -3.87 0.26
N VAL A 297 -12.91 -3.90 -1.07
CA VAL A 297 -13.60 -4.81 -2.01
C VAL A 297 -13.22 -6.28 -1.78
N HIS A 298 -12.05 -6.54 -1.21
CA HIS A 298 -11.44 -7.86 -1.00
C HIS A 298 -11.65 -8.46 0.39
N LEU A 299 -12.30 -7.73 1.30
CA LEU A 299 -12.47 -8.19 2.69
C LEU A 299 -13.64 -9.18 2.79
N PRO A 300 -13.49 -10.28 3.54
CA PRO A 300 -14.60 -11.18 3.82
C PRO A 300 -15.73 -10.44 4.54
N PRO A 301 -17.01 -10.85 4.36
CA PRO A 301 -18.10 -10.32 5.16
C PRO A 301 -17.90 -10.66 6.63
N ALA A 302 -18.23 -9.74 7.54
CA ALA A 302 -18.24 -10.03 8.96
C ALA A 302 -19.39 -11.00 9.30
N PRO A 303 -19.22 -11.96 10.24
CA PRO A 303 -20.30 -12.83 10.69
C PRO A 303 -21.51 -12.03 11.20
N GLU A 304 -22.73 -12.51 10.92
CA GLU A 304 -23.96 -11.74 11.14
C GLU A 304 -24.32 -11.57 12.63
N ASP A 305 -23.87 -12.50 13.50
CA ASP A 305 -24.28 -12.58 14.91
C ASP A 305 -23.30 -11.97 15.93
N THR A 306 -22.25 -11.27 15.49
CA THR A 306 -21.25 -10.70 16.42
C THR A 306 -21.58 -9.28 16.86
N SER A 307 -21.35 -8.98 18.15
CA SER A 307 -21.56 -7.65 18.73
C SER A 307 -20.75 -6.58 17.97
N LYS A 308 -21.18 -5.32 18.04
CA LYS A 308 -20.56 -4.19 17.31
C LYS A 308 -19.06 -4.00 17.59
N ARG A 309 -18.56 -4.48 18.74
CA ARG A 309 -17.12 -4.46 19.10
C ARG A 309 -16.30 -5.55 18.39
N ASP A 310 -16.94 -6.61 17.91
CA ASP A 310 -16.29 -7.88 17.54
C ASP A 310 -16.22 -8.13 16.03
N LYS A 311 -16.60 -7.15 15.20
CA LYS A 311 -16.55 -7.28 13.73
C LYS A 311 -15.15 -7.00 13.18
N ALA A 312 -14.18 -7.87 13.50
CA ALA A 312 -12.83 -7.82 12.92
C ALA A 312 -12.54 -9.11 12.13
N VAL A 313 -11.98 -8.97 10.92
CA VAL A 313 -11.64 -10.09 10.04
C VAL A 313 -10.18 -9.94 9.62
N TRP A 314 -9.42 -11.03 9.58
CA TRP A 314 -8.05 -11.03 9.07
C TRP A 314 -8.05 -10.78 7.55
N ASP A 315 -7.27 -9.82 7.08
CA ASP A 315 -7.08 -9.56 5.65
C ASP A 315 -5.78 -10.25 5.19
N PRO A 316 -5.87 -11.41 4.51
CA PRO A 316 -4.68 -12.14 4.06
C PRO A 316 -3.87 -11.36 3.00
N LEU A 317 -4.47 -10.38 2.32
CA LEU A 317 -3.75 -9.61 1.28
C LEU A 317 -2.80 -8.58 1.88
N SER A 318 -3.17 -7.99 3.02
CA SER A 318 -2.34 -6.99 3.73
C SER A 318 -1.63 -7.56 4.97
N ASP A 319 -1.96 -8.80 5.38
CA ASP A 319 -1.50 -9.46 6.61
C ASP A 319 -1.83 -8.64 7.88
N GLN A 320 -3.03 -8.06 7.91
CA GLN A 320 -3.50 -7.22 9.02
C GLN A 320 -4.99 -7.45 9.30
N PRO A 321 -5.47 -7.23 10.53
CA PRO A 321 -6.89 -7.29 10.82
C PRO A 321 -7.63 -6.05 10.29
N HIS A 322 -8.84 -6.24 9.77
CA HIS A 322 -9.76 -5.17 9.36
C HIS A 322 -10.97 -5.10 10.28
N GLN A 323 -11.26 -3.91 10.82
CA GLN A 323 -12.38 -3.70 11.73
C GLN A 323 -13.54 -2.97 11.04
N HIS A 324 -14.75 -3.55 11.12
CA HIS A 324 -15.98 -3.00 10.55
C HIS A 324 -16.73 -2.01 11.47
N ALA A 325 -16.28 -1.83 12.71
CA ALA A 325 -16.91 -0.94 13.70
C ALA A 325 -16.90 0.54 13.28
N GLY A 326 -18.03 1.23 13.52
CA GLY A 326 -18.21 2.66 13.19
C GLY A 326 -17.31 3.60 14.02
N ARG A 327 -17.22 4.88 13.63
CA ARG A 327 -16.53 5.92 14.43
C ARG A 327 -17.27 6.23 15.74
N LEU A 328 -18.60 6.34 15.69
CA LEU A 328 -19.43 6.62 16.87
C LEU A 328 -19.43 5.46 17.87
N GLU A 329 -19.43 4.22 17.39
CA GLU A 329 -19.32 3.04 18.25
C GLU A 329 -17.97 3.02 18.98
N ARG A 330 -16.86 3.29 18.28
CA ARG A 330 -15.53 3.44 18.90
C ARG A 330 -15.48 4.59 19.91
N LEU A 331 -16.18 5.70 19.63
CA LEU A 331 -16.26 6.82 20.55
C LEU A 331 -17.05 6.45 21.82
N SER A 332 -18.19 5.75 21.70
CA SER A 332 -18.98 5.34 22.87
C SER A 332 -18.23 4.40 23.81
N VAL A 333 -17.38 3.52 23.28
CA VAL A 333 -16.52 2.66 24.11
C VAL A 333 -15.49 3.51 24.86
N ARG A 334 -14.79 4.40 24.14
CA ARG A 334 -13.80 5.32 24.75
C ARG A 334 -14.40 6.27 25.79
N LEU A 335 -15.66 6.69 25.61
CA LEU A 335 -16.35 7.55 26.56
C LEU A 335 -16.74 6.81 27.86
N GLY A 336 -16.94 5.49 27.80
CA GLY A 336 -17.16 4.67 29.00
C GLY A 336 -15.92 4.52 29.87
N GLU A 337 -14.73 4.80 29.32
CA GLU A 337 -13.42 4.62 29.96
C GLU A 337 -12.79 5.94 30.43
N ILE A 338 -13.54 7.06 30.42
CA ILE A 338 -13.01 8.40 30.76
C ILE A 338 -12.34 8.44 32.14
N ARG A 339 -12.87 7.68 33.12
CA ARG A 339 -12.30 7.59 34.46
C ARG A 339 -10.92 6.92 34.45
N ASP A 340 -10.76 5.85 33.68
CA ASP A 340 -9.49 5.13 33.54
C ASP A 340 -8.49 5.96 32.71
N LEU A 341 -8.95 6.66 31.68
CA LEU A 341 -8.13 7.60 30.90
C LEU A 341 -7.57 8.75 31.74
N GLY A 342 -8.32 9.24 32.73
CA GLY A 342 -7.83 10.26 33.67
C GLY A 342 -6.67 9.76 34.53
N GLY A 343 -6.77 8.52 35.05
CA GLY A 343 -5.69 7.88 35.80
C GLY A 343 -4.45 7.65 34.94
N LEU A 344 -4.61 7.19 33.70
CA LEU A 344 -3.51 6.98 32.76
C LEU A 344 -2.83 8.29 32.35
N ALA A 345 -3.61 9.34 32.11
CA ALA A 345 -3.08 10.66 31.84
C ALA A 345 -2.27 11.18 33.04
N TRP A 346 -2.75 10.97 34.27
CA TRP A 346 -2.03 11.31 35.48
C TRP A 346 -0.69 10.57 35.59
N VAL A 347 -0.68 9.25 35.36
CA VAL A 347 0.55 8.44 35.35
C VAL A 347 1.57 8.97 34.33
N VAL A 348 1.14 9.28 33.10
CA VAL A 348 2.06 9.84 32.10
C VAL A 348 2.58 11.22 32.51
N VAL A 349 1.69 12.08 33.03
CA VAL A 349 2.04 13.45 33.45
C VAL A 349 2.99 13.43 34.65
N SER A 350 2.80 12.53 35.62
CA SER A 350 3.66 12.45 36.81
C SER A 350 5.10 12.04 36.48
N HIS A 351 5.30 11.23 35.44
CA HIS A 351 6.64 10.80 35.00
C HIS A 351 7.24 11.72 33.91
N LEU A 352 6.47 12.68 33.39
CA LEU A 352 6.90 13.53 32.28
C LEU A 352 8.15 14.38 32.57
N PRO A 353 8.34 14.97 33.77
CA PRO A 353 9.56 15.72 34.07
C PRO A 353 10.82 14.87 33.94
N GLU A 354 10.80 13.64 34.45
CA GLU A 354 11.92 12.72 34.41
C GLU A 354 12.21 12.23 32.99
N MET A 355 11.17 11.80 32.25
CA MET A 355 11.29 11.43 30.83
C MET A 355 11.90 12.57 30.01
N ARG A 356 11.49 13.82 30.26
CA ARG A 356 12.03 15.01 29.57
C ARG A 356 13.47 15.31 29.94
N ARG A 357 13.84 15.19 31.21
CA ARG A 357 15.22 15.33 31.67
C ARG A 357 16.09 14.31 30.95
N ARG A 358 15.69 13.03 30.98
CA ARG A 358 16.45 11.94 30.37
C ARG A 358 16.56 12.07 28.85
N TYR A 359 15.49 12.49 28.17
CA TYR A 359 15.52 12.78 26.74
C TYR A 359 16.59 13.84 26.38
N ARG A 360 16.71 14.92 27.16
CA ARG A 360 17.72 15.96 26.92
C ARG A 360 19.13 15.43 27.14
N GLU A 361 19.36 14.70 28.24
CA GLU A 361 20.67 14.08 28.53
C GLU A 361 21.12 13.15 27.40
N LEU A 362 20.24 12.25 26.96
CA LEU A 362 20.51 11.34 25.85
C LEU A 362 20.78 12.11 24.56
N LYS A 363 19.98 13.13 24.25
CA LYS A 363 20.14 13.94 23.04
C LYS A 363 21.45 14.74 23.03
N GLU A 364 21.85 15.31 24.16
CA GLU A 364 23.11 16.02 24.31
C GLU A 364 24.32 15.08 24.24
N GLY A 365 24.15 13.83 24.67
CA GLY A 365 25.16 12.77 24.64
C GLY A 365 25.31 12.03 23.31
N LEU A 366 24.37 12.20 22.36
CA LEU A 366 24.40 11.53 21.06
C LEU A 366 25.74 11.75 20.35
N TYR A 367 26.29 10.67 19.81
CA TYR A 367 27.50 10.66 18.98
C TYR A 367 28.79 11.14 19.67
N ARG A 368 28.81 11.33 21.00
CA ARG A 368 30.04 11.68 21.74
C ARG A 368 31.03 10.52 21.81
N GLN A 369 30.54 9.29 21.71
CA GLN A 369 31.35 8.07 21.76
C GLN A 369 30.99 7.17 20.57
N PRO A 370 31.98 6.48 19.99
CA PRO A 370 31.74 5.44 19.00
C PRO A 370 30.76 4.38 19.51
N GLN A 371 29.91 3.88 18.63
CA GLN A 371 28.91 2.85 18.94
C GLN A 371 29.16 1.61 18.08
N PRO A 372 29.08 0.39 18.65
CA PRO A 372 29.07 -0.81 17.83
C PRO A 372 27.85 -0.77 16.90
N TRP A 373 28.06 -1.07 15.62
CA TRP A 373 26.99 -1.19 14.66
C TRP A 373 26.56 -2.65 14.51
N GLY A 374 25.28 -2.89 14.71
CA GLY A 374 24.64 -4.17 14.46
C GLY A 374 23.15 -4.10 14.75
N GLY A 375 22.50 -5.26 14.82
CA GLY A 375 21.08 -5.33 15.20
C GLY A 375 20.11 -5.11 14.03
N VAL A 376 20.62 -5.23 12.80
CA VAL A 376 19.76 -5.33 11.61
C VAL A 376 18.97 -6.63 11.71
N GLY A 377 17.64 -6.53 11.62
CA GLY A 377 16.74 -7.67 11.67
C GLY A 377 15.67 -7.63 10.59
N VAL A 378 15.11 -8.80 10.30
CA VAL A 378 13.98 -8.95 9.38
C VAL A 378 12.93 -9.86 9.99
N ALA A 379 11.67 -9.50 9.77
CA ALA A 379 10.56 -10.32 10.20
C ALA A 379 10.09 -11.26 9.09
N VAL A 380 9.68 -12.46 9.45
CA VAL A 380 9.27 -13.52 8.53
C VAL A 380 8.03 -14.28 9.03
N ARG A 381 7.37 -14.94 8.08
CA ARG A 381 6.41 -16.02 8.29
C ARG A 381 6.71 -17.15 7.29
N PRO A 382 6.24 -18.37 7.54
CA PRO A 382 6.37 -19.46 6.57
C PRO A 382 5.83 -19.07 5.20
N TRP A 383 6.54 -19.48 4.17
CA TRP A 383 6.17 -19.25 2.78
C TRP A 383 5.97 -20.60 2.08
N GLU A 384 4.77 -21.16 2.22
CA GLU A 384 4.45 -22.54 1.80
C GLU A 384 4.75 -22.86 0.34
N HIS A 385 4.73 -21.85 -0.54
CA HIS A 385 4.89 -22.03 -1.98
C HIS A 385 6.36 -22.15 -2.42
N ASP A 386 7.30 -21.63 -1.62
CA ASP A 386 8.73 -21.63 -1.90
C ASP A 386 9.55 -21.48 -0.59
N PRO A 387 9.54 -22.50 0.30
CA PRO A 387 10.26 -22.44 1.57
C PRO A 387 11.78 -22.30 1.38
N GLU A 388 12.36 -23.03 0.43
CA GLU A 388 13.80 -22.96 0.13
C GLU A 388 14.20 -21.58 -0.40
N GLY A 389 13.37 -20.99 -1.27
CA GLY A 389 13.60 -19.64 -1.77
C GLY A 389 13.57 -18.58 -0.67
N LEU A 390 12.72 -18.74 0.35
CA LEU A 390 12.68 -17.88 1.54
C LEU A 390 13.98 -17.99 2.35
N ILE A 391 14.46 -19.21 2.62
CA ILE A 391 15.73 -19.43 3.34
C ILE A 391 16.91 -18.85 2.55
N LYS A 392 16.97 -19.12 1.25
CA LYS A 392 18.02 -18.56 0.37
C LYS A 392 18.00 -17.04 0.34
N ALA A 393 16.81 -16.43 0.39
CA ALA A 393 16.68 -14.98 0.47
C ALA A 393 17.22 -14.43 1.80
N LEU A 394 16.99 -15.12 2.92
CA LEU A 394 17.56 -14.73 4.22
C LEU A 394 19.09 -14.84 4.24
N GLU A 395 19.64 -15.94 3.74
CA GLU A 395 21.10 -16.14 3.63
C GLU A 395 21.74 -15.02 2.78
N GLN A 396 21.11 -14.67 1.66
CA GLN A 396 21.57 -13.60 0.79
C GLN A 396 21.53 -12.20 1.42
N LEU A 397 20.58 -11.95 2.33
CA LEU A 397 20.52 -10.70 3.10
C LEU A 397 21.66 -10.61 4.13
N GLY A 398 22.18 -11.76 4.60
CA GLY A 398 23.20 -11.81 5.64
C GLY A 398 22.69 -11.41 7.03
N VAL A 399 21.37 -11.45 7.24
CA VAL A 399 20.72 -11.03 8.50
C VAL A 399 20.59 -12.21 9.45
N ASN A 400 21.14 -12.08 10.65
CA ASN A 400 21.07 -13.12 11.69
C ASN A 400 19.90 -12.91 12.67
N ASN A 401 19.42 -11.68 12.85
CA ASN A 401 18.33 -11.38 13.78
C ASN A 401 16.98 -11.59 13.10
N ILE A 402 16.25 -12.66 13.45
CA ILE A 402 14.97 -12.99 12.82
C ILE A 402 13.82 -12.83 13.81
N LEU A 403 12.75 -12.15 13.37
CA LEU A 403 11.49 -12.09 14.10
C LEU A 403 10.44 -12.95 13.39
N LEU A 404 10.06 -14.07 14.00
CA LEU A 404 9.03 -14.97 13.48
C LEU A 404 7.67 -14.62 14.12
N ARG A 405 6.67 -14.29 13.30
CA ARG A 405 5.30 -14.02 13.80
C ARG A 405 4.51 -15.33 13.90
N LEU A 406 4.09 -15.67 15.11
CA LEU A 406 3.31 -16.86 15.43
C LEU A 406 1.87 -16.43 15.71
N HIS A 407 0.89 -16.83 14.90
CA HIS A 407 -0.50 -16.42 15.12
C HIS A 407 -1.19 -17.34 16.14
N PRO A 408 -1.42 -16.93 17.41
CA PRO A 408 -1.88 -17.84 18.46
C PRO A 408 -3.34 -18.31 18.30
N TRP A 409 -4.01 -17.90 17.22
CA TRP A 409 -5.35 -18.34 16.87
C TRP A 409 -5.36 -19.43 15.79
N GLN A 410 -4.20 -19.82 15.25
CA GLN A 410 -4.08 -21.00 14.38
C GLN A 410 -4.09 -22.27 15.24
N GLU A 411 -4.59 -23.36 14.67
CA GLU A 411 -4.58 -24.69 15.31
C GLU A 411 -3.32 -25.50 14.95
N ASP A 412 -2.67 -25.16 13.83
CA ASP A 412 -1.46 -25.81 13.36
C ASP A 412 -0.33 -24.79 13.20
N HIS A 413 0.82 -25.13 13.77
CA HIS A 413 2.05 -24.36 13.80
C HIS A 413 3.26 -25.13 13.22
N THR A 414 3.01 -26.24 12.50
CA THR A 414 4.05 -27.11 11.95
C THR A 414 4.96 -26.38 10.96
N ALA A 415 4.39 -25.50 10.12
CA ALA A 415 5.18 -24.72 9.16
C ALA A 415 6.07 -23.67 9.87
N GLU A 416 5.55 -22.97 10.87
CA GLU A 416 6.32 -22.05 11.71
C GLU A 416 7.44 -22.77 12.46
N GLU A 417 7.16 -23.96 13.03
CA GLU A 417 8.15 -24.75 13.76
C GLU A 417 9.26 -25.27 12.85
N THR A 418 8.89 -25.77 11.66
CA THR A 418 9.87 -26.21 10.65
C THR A 418 10.80 -25.07 10.27
N LEU A 419 10.25 -23.88 10.01
CA LEU A 419 11.04 -22.69 9.72
C LEU A 419 11.94 -22.28 10.91
N ALA A 420 11.42 -22.29 12.14
CA ALA A 420 12.20 -21.97 13.33
C ALA A 420 13.37 -22.94 13.53
N ARG A 421 13.13 -24.25 13.35
CA ARG A 421 14.14 -25.30 13.45
C ARG A 421 15.26 -25.13 12.43
N GLU A 422 14.90 -24.89 11.17
CA GLU A 422 15.85 -24.66 10.08
C GLU A 422 16.72 -23.42 10.35
N LEU A 423 16.10 -22.31 10.77
CA LEU A 423 16.83 -21.07 11.05
C LEU A 423 17.70 -21.19 12.30
N ALA A 424 17.22 -21.83 13.36
CA ALA A 424 18.02 -22.09 14.56
C ALA A 424 19.20 -23.01 14.27
N GLY A 425 19.02 -24.05 13.44
CA GLY A 425 20.09 -24.94 12.99
C GLY A 425 21.19 -24.23 12.20
N ARG A 426 20.87 -23.06 11.63
CA ARG A 426 21.80 -22.18 10.91
C ARG A 426 22.43 -21.10 11.79
N GLY A 427 22.12 -21.09 13.09
CA GLY A 427 22.63 -20.11 14.04
C GLY A 427 21.93 -18.75 13.99
N CYS A 428 20.75 -18.65 13.35
CA CYS A 428 19.97 -17.42 13.39
C CYS A 428 19.44 -17.16 14.80
N ASP A 429 19.42 -15.89 15.19
CA ASP A 429 18.98 -15.44 16.50
C ASP A 429 17.48 -15.11 16.47
N LEU A 430 16.65 -16.00 17.02
CA LEU A 430 15.21 -15.97 16.87
C LEU A 430 14.50 -15.16 17.96
N THR A 431 13.48 -14.41 17.55
CA THR A 431 12.51 -13.72 18.41
C THR A 431 11.11 -14.02 17.90
N TYR A 432 10.18 -14.34 18.79
CA TYR A 432 8.81 -14.69 18.43
C TYR A 432 7.86 -13.55 18.75
N ALA A 433 6.98 -13.19 17.83
CA ALA A 433 5.90 -12.24 18.10
C ALA A 433 4.57 -12.97 18.23
N LEU A 434 3.87 -12.73 19.33
CA LEU A 434 2.56 -13.29 19.68
C LEU A 434 1.47 -12.21 19.54
N PRO A 435 1.00 -11.89 18.31
CA PRO A 435 -0.13 -11.01 18.12
C PRO A 435 -1.41 -11.59 18.72
N GLN A 436 -2.34 -10.70 19.04
CA GLN A 436 -3.65 -11.05 19.58
C GLN A 436 -4.78 -10.66 18.62
N ASN A 437 -5.87 -11.42 18.66
CA ASN A 437 -7.13 -11.09 18.00
C ASN A 437 -8.24 -10.90 19.05
N ARG A 438 -9.45 -10.54 18.61
CA ARG A 438 -10.54 -10.27 19.56
C ARG A 438 -11.02 -11.51 20.31
N GLU A 439 -10.98 -12.69 19.69
CA GLU A 439 -11.41 -13.95 20.31
C GLU A 439 -10.49 -14.30 21.49
N LEU A 440 -9.18 -14.28 21.26
CA LEU A 440 -8.17 -14.56 22.30
C LEU A 440 -8.22 -13.54 23.45
N VAL A 441 -8.47 -12.26 23.15
CA VAL A 441 -8.61 -11.22 24.20
C VAL A 441 -9.82 -11.48 25.11
N ARG A 442 -10.87 -12.12 24.59
CA ARG A 442 -12.12 -12.39 25.32
C ARG A 442 -12.14 -13.73 26.05
N ASP A 443 -11.28 -14.64 25.65
CA ASP A 443 -11.22 -16.01 26.16
C ASP A 443 -9.84 -16.27 26.79
N PRO A 444 -9.69 -15.99 28.11
CA PRO A 444 -8.42 -16.16 28.80
C PRO A 444 -7.89 -17.59 28.79
N ASP A 445 -8.79 -18.58 28.82
CA ASP A 445 -8.40 -20.00 28.80
C ASP A 445 -7.82 -20.37 27.45
N ARG A 446 -8.47 -19.94 26.35
CA ARG A 446 -7.92 -20.13 25.00
C ARG A 446 -6.58 -19.42 24.81
N TRP A 447 -6.41 -18.20 25.35
CA TRP A 447 -5.12 -17.51 25.34
C TRP A 447 -4.04 -18.27 26.12
N ARG A 448 -4.36 -18.74 27.33
CA ARG A 448 -3.46 -19.55 28.16
C ARG A 448 -3.02 -20.82 27.43
N SER A 449 -3.97 -21.57 26.85
CA SER A 449 -3.68 -22.78 26.08
C SER A 449 -2.79 -22.49 24.87
N ALA A 450 -3.10 -21.45 24.09
CA ALA A 450 -2.30 -21.08 22.93
C ALA A 450 -0.87 -20.68 23.31
N VAL A 451 -0.69 -19.87 24.36
CA VAL A 451 0.67 -19.49 24.81
C VAL A 451 1.43 -20.70 25.35
N ALA A 452 0.77 -21.61 26.08
CA ALA A 452 1.42 -22.82 26.58
C ALA A 452 1.91 -23.74 25.45
N GLU A 453 1.09 -23.93 24.41
CA GLU A 453 1.45 -24.70 23.22
C GLU A 453 2.63 -24.05 22.46
N LEU A 454 2.55 -22.74 22.21
CA LEU A 454 3.62 -22.01 21.53
C LEU A 454 4.92 -22.00 22.35
N ALA A 455 4.83 -21.87 23.68
CA ALA A 455 6.00 -21.96 24.54
C ALA A 455 6.66 -23.33 24.42
N GLU A 456 5.89 -24.42 24.50
CA GLU A 456 6.40 -25.78 24.38
C GLU A 456 7.10 -26.02 23.04
N ARG A 457 6.49 -25.55 21.96
CA ARG A 457 6.96 -25.78 20.59
C ARG A 457 8.19 -24.94 20.22
N PHE A 458 8.27 -23.68 20.67
CA PHE A 458 9.26 -22.72 20.16
C PHE A 458 10.42 -22.39 21.11
N LEU A 459 10.28 -22.66 22.42
CA LEU A 459 11.38 -22.48 23.38
C LEU A 459 12.67 -23.27 23.05
N PRO A 460 12.62 -24.46 22.41
CA PRO A 460 13.83 -25.16 21.98
C PRO A 460 14.70 -24.37 20.99
N TYR A 461 14.10 -23.41 20.26
CA TYR A 461 14.76 -22.68 19.17
C TYR A 461 15.03 -21.20 19.50
N GLY A 462 14.38 -20.62 20.50
CA GLY A 462 14.58 -19.23 20.90
C GLY A 462 13.90 -18.86 22.22
N ARG A 463 14.43 -17.83 22.91
CA ARG A 463 14.02 -17.46 24.28
C ARG A 463 13.50 -16.03 24.41
N ARG A 464 13.08 -15.41 23.31
CA ARG A 464 12.54 -14.04 23.28
C ARG A 464 11.15 -14.03 22.69
N PHE A 465 10.20 -13.49 23.43
CA PHE A 465 8.79 -13.44 23.04
C PHE A 465 8.25 -12.03 23.20
N GLN A 466 7.86 -11.41 22.09
CA GLN A 466 7.05 -10.21 22.11
C GLN A 466 5.58 -10.59 22.35
N VAL A 467 5.02 -10.10 23.45
CA VAL A 467 3.63 -10.34 23.81
C VAL A 467 2.78 -9.16 23.39
N GLY A 468 1.93 -9.41 22.38
CA GLY A 468 1.03 -8.45 21.80
C GLY A 468 1.60 -7.74 20.57
N GLN A 469 0.68 -7.12 19.83
CA GLN A 469 0.96 -6.41 18.58
C GLN A 469 -0.02 -5.26 18.40
N ALA A 470 0.51 -4.04 18.17
CA ALA A 470 -0.26 -2.83 17.89
C ALA A 470 -1.44 -2.63 18.87
N VAL A 471 -1.15 -2.77 20.17
CA VAL A 471 -2.14 -2.82 21.27
C VAL A 471 -2.98 -1.54 21.37
N ASN A 472 -2.46 -0.43 20.85
CA ASN A 472 -3.14 0.88 20.72
C ASN A 472 -4.10 0.97 19.53
N ARG A 473 -4.39 -0.14 18.85
CA ARG A 473 -5.31 -0.22 17.71
C ARG A 473 -6.35 -1.30 17.94
N SER A 474 -7.60 -0.88 18.17
CA SER A 474 -8.76 -1.77 18.40
C SER A 474 -8.98 -2.85 17.34
N LYS A 475 -8.46 -2.67 16.12
CA LYS A 475 -8.51 -3.71 15.07
C LYS A 475 -7.71 -4.97 15.44
N TRP A 476 -6.72 -4.85 16.32
CA TRP A 476 -5.93 -5.95 16.88
C TRP A 476 -6.52 -6.52 18.18
N GLY A 477 -7.85 -6.43 18.36
CA GLY A 477 -8.58 -7.11 19.44
C GLY A 477 -8.55 -6.45 20.82
N VAL A 478 -7.49 -5.69 21.15
CA VAL A 478 -7.35 -4.97 22.42
C VAL A 478 -8.10 -3.64 22.37
N TRP A 479 -8.99 -3.43 23.33
CA TRP A 479 -9.72 -2.18 23.50
C TRP A 479 -9.27 -1.40 24.73
N THR A 480 -8.90 -2.11 25.80
CA THR A 480 -8.53 -1.51 27.09
C THR A 480 -7.12 -1.91 27.51
N LEU A 481 -6.49 -1.10 28.36
CA LEU A 481 -5.19 -1.47 28.92
C LEU A 481 -5.28 -2.68 29.85
N THR A 482 -6.38 -2.85 30.58
CA THR A 482 -6.59 -4.02 31.44
C THR A 482 -6.70 -5.32 30.63
N GLU A 483 -7.34 -5.27 29.46
CA GLU A 483 -7.32 -6.41 28.53
C GLU A 483 -5.87 -6.76 28.12
N TYR A 484 -5.05 -5.76 27.81
CA TYR A 484 -3.65 -6.01 27.45
C TYR A 484 -2.82 -6.52 28.63
N GLN A 485 -2.97 -5.94 29.82
CA GLN A 485 -2.27 -6.37 31.04
C GLN A 485 -2.51 -7.85 31.33
N ARG A 486 -3.76 -8.33 31.23
CA ARG A 486 -4.07 -9.76 31.43
C ARG A 486 -3.38 -10.66 30.42
N LEU A 487 -3.29 -10.24 29.15
CA LEU A 487 -2.60 -11.01 28.12
C LEU A 487 -1.11 -11.15 28.44
N VAL A 488 -0.47 -10.04 28.81
CA VAL A 488 0.96 -10.01 29.16
C VAL A 488 1.22 -10.80 30.43
N ALA A 489 0.46 -10.57 31.51
CA ALA A 489 0.62 -11.29 32.76
C ALA A 489 0.53 -12.81 32.56
N THR A 490 -0.51 -13.27 31.87
CA THR A 490 -0.72 -14.70 31.57
C THR A 490 0.43 -15.26 30.74
N ALA A 491 0.86 -14.54 29.69
CA ALA A 491 1.92 -15.03 28.83
C ALA A 491 3.28 -15.05 29.54
N SER A 492 3.61 -13.99 30.28
CA SER A 492 4.84 -13.88 31.07
C SER A 492 4.92 -14.99 32.12
N GLU A 493 3.81 -15.28 32.82
CA GLU A 493 3.72 -16.39 33.78
C GLU A 493 4.12 -17.71 33.13
N ILE A 494 3.44 -18.08 32.03
CA ILE A 494 3.63 -19.36 31.34
C ILE A 494 5.04 -19.49 30.75
N LEU A 495 5.53 -18.43 30.11
CA LEU A 495 6.84 -18.42 29.45
C LEU A 495 7.96 -18.55 30.47
N ARG A 496 7.90 -17.78 31.57
CA ARG A 496 8.96 -17.76 32.60
C ARG A 496 8.94 -19.00 33.50
N GLN A 497 7.80 -19.69 33.66
CA GLN A 497 7.74 -20.99 34.34
C GLN A 497 8.58 -22.07 33.62
N ARG A 498 8.85 -21.90 32.32
CA ARG A 498 9.58 -22.87 31.50
C ARG A 498 11.08 -22.54 31.32
N GLY A 499 11.59 -21.54 32.04
CA GLY A 499 13.01 -21.19 32.09
C GLY A 499 13.28 -19.69 31.93
N GLU A 500 14.55 -19.35 31.72
CA GLU A 500 14.98 -17.97 31.46
C GLU A 500 14.49 -17.51 30.08
N VAL A 501 13.47 -16.65 30.08
CA VAL A 501 12.84 -16.10 28.88
C VAL A 501 12.74 -14.58 29.00
N GLU A 502 13.07 -13.89 27.92
CA GLU A 502 12.90 -12.44 27.80
C GLU A 502 11.56 -12.11 27.12
N VAL A 503 10.78 -11.25 27.77
CA VAL A 503 9.48 -10.77 27.31
C VAL A 503 9.63 -9.36 26.76
N LEU A 504 9.14 -9.16 25.53
CA LEU A 504 9.13 -7.87 24.83
C LEU A 504 7.72 -7.30 24.75
N GLY A 505 7.61 -5.97 24.82
CA GLY A 505 6.35 -5.25 24.67
C GLY A 505 6.53 -3.75 24.93
N PRO A 506 5.52 -2.89 24.73
CA PRO A 506 4.14 -3.24 24.43
C PRO A 506 3.79 -3.31 22.93
N ALA A 507 4.76 -3.19 22.03
CA ALA A 507 4.54 -3.20 20.57
C ALA A 507 3.49 -2.16 20.14
N VAL A 508 3.57 -0.94 20.70
CA VAL A 508 2.71 0.19 20.29
C VAL A 508 3.08 0.63 18.88
N ILE A 509 2.07 0.81 18.01
CA ILE A 509 2.26 1.22 16.62
C ILE A 509 2.14 2.72 16.41
N ASP A 510 2.89 3.21 15.41
CA ASP A 510 3.05 4.62 15.07
C ASP A 510 3.72 5.42 16.20
N TYR A 511 3.92 6.73 15.97
CA TYR A 511 4.43 7.64 16.98
C TYR A 511 3.34 8.03 18.01
N GLU A 512 3.05 7.11 18.94
CA GLU A 512 2.06 7.25 20.02
C GLU A 512 2.67 6.91 21.41
N PHE A 513 3.86 7.41 21.69
CA PHE A 513 4.61 7.06 22.91
C PHE A 513 3.96 7.45 24.24
N HIS A 514 2.91 8.28 24.23
CA HIS A 514 2.09 8.48 25.42
C HIS A 514 1.41 7.17 25.85
N VAL A 515 1.06 6.27 24.92
CA VAL A 515 0.53 4.93 25.23
C VAL A 515 1.64 4.02 25.76
N THR A 516 2.82 4.05 25.14
CA THR A 516 4.01 3.32 25.64
C THR A 516 4.35 3.72 27.07
N ALA A 517 4.48 5.02 27.32
CA ALA A 517 4.77 5.56 28.64
C ALA A 517 3.67 5.24 29.66
N ALA A 518 2.38 5.25 29.25
CA ALA A 518 1.28 4.86 30.12
C ALA A 518 1.43 3.40 30.56
N ILE A 519 1.61 2.46 29.62
CA ILE A 519 1.71 1.03 29.91
C ILE A 519 2.90 0.71 30.81
N LEU A 520 4.08 1.28 30.51
CA LEU A 520 5.31 0.97 31.26
C LEU A 520 5.35 1.57 32.66
N ASN A 521 4.45 2.50 32.99
CA ASN A 521 4.34 3.12 34.32
C ASN A 521 3.06 2.73 35.06
N LEU A 522 2.34 1.70 34.59
CA LEU A 522 1.20 1.16 35.32
C LEU A 522 1.66 0.54 36.64
N PRO A 523 1.00 0.82 37.78
CA PRO A 523 1.32 0.16 39.03
C PRO A 523 0.87 -1.31 38.96
N SER A 524 1.78 -2.22 38.61
CA SER A 524 1.48 -3.64 38.42
C SER A 524 2.74 -4.49 38.54
N GLU A 525 2.84 -5.32 39.59
CA GLU A 525 3.97 -6.25 39.78
C GLU A 525 4.00 -7.37 38.72
N GLU A 526 2.85 -7.68 38.11
CA GLU A 526 2.73 -8.69 37.05
C GLU A 526 3.21 -8.20 35.67
N LEU A 527 3.46 -6.89 35.54
CA LEU A 527 3.82 -6.27 34.26
C LEU A 527 5.30 -5.92 34.28
N TYR A 528 6.10 -6.66 33.52
CA TYR A 528 7.51 -6.37 33.36
C TYR A 528 7.98 -6.77 31.95
N PHE A 529 8.71 -5.86 31.29
CA PHE A 529 9.26 -6.07 29.96
C PHE A 529 10.80 -6.02 30.01
N ASP A 530 11.44 -7.13 29.68
CA ASP A 530 12.89 -7.21 29.57
C ASP A 530 13.40 -6.31 28.45
N ILE A 531 12.58 -6.06 27.42
CA ILE A 531 12.89 -5.15 26.31
C ILE A 531 11.63 -4.38 25.91
N VAL A 532 11.71 -3.05 25.87
CA VAL A 532 10.65 -2.21 25.34
C VAL A 532 10.60 -2.29 23.82
N SER A 533 9.53 -2.85 23.26
CA SER A 533 9.33 -2.94 21.82
C SER A 533 8.40 -1.86 21.27
N SER A 534 8.77 -1.32 20.10
CA SER A 534 7.99 -0.32 19.36
C SER A 534 7.82 -0.70 17.89
N LEU A 535 6.60 -0.52 17.36
CA LEU A 535 6.31 -0.64 15.92
C LEU A 535 6.40 0.78 15.32
N LEU A 536 7.62 1.30 15.22
CA LEU A 536 7.90 2.73 14.96
C LEU A 536 7.78 3.07 13.47
N TYR A 537 6.54 3.21 12.99
CA TYR A 537 6.28 3.71 11.64
C TYR A 537 6.42 5.23 11.54
N VAL A 538 7.12 5.68 10.48
CA VAL A 538 7.27 7.09 10.10
C VAL A 538 6.78 7.39 8.68
N ASP A 539 6.29 6.38 7.97
CA ASP A 539 5.78 6.37 6.60
C ASP A 539 4.78 7.51 6.28
N ARG A 540 3.97 7.88 7.27
CA ARG A 540 3.00 9.00 7.16
C ARG A 540 3.63 10.36 6.87
N ARG A 541 4.96 10.46 6.99
CA ARG A 541 5.73 11.68 6.72
C ARG A 541 6.57 11.57 5.45
N GLY A 542 6.50 10.47 4.70
CA GLY A 542 7.38 10.24 3.56
C GLY A 542 8.76 9.79 4.04
N ALA A 543 9.79 10.59 3.78
CA ALA A 543 11.17 10.29 4.16
C ALA A 543 11.37 10.21 5.69
N PRO A 544 12.28 9.35 6.19
CA PRO A 544 12.49 9.14 7.64
C PRO A 544 13.01 10.37 8.39
N GLU A 545 13.63 11.34 7.72
CA GLU A 545 14.09 12.60 8.31
C GLU A 545 12.95 13.59 8.59
N ASN A 546 11.77 13.36 7.98
CA ASN A 546 10.66 14.30 8.11
C ASN A 546 10.05 14.27 9.51
N ARG A 547 9.82 15.46 10.06
CA ARG A 547 9.36 15.64 11.43
C ARG A 547 7.87 15.37 11.58
N GLN A 548 7.50 14.77 12.72
CA GLN A 548 6.13 14.67 13.21
C GLN A 548 6.08 15.27 14.61
N LEU A 549 5.22 16.28 14.81
CA LEU A 549 5.13 17.02 16.08
C LEU A 549 6.48 17.62 16.53
N GLY A 550 7.37 17.93 15.58
CA GLY A 550 8.71 18.46 15.85
C GLY A 550 9.81 17.40 15.99
N PHE A 551 9.49 16.10 16.00
CA PHE A 551 10.44 15.00 16.18
C PHE A 551 10.70 14.28 14.85
N ASP A 552 11.96 14.17 14.43
CA ASP A 552 12.38 13.27 13.35
C ASP A 552 12.60 11.83 13.85
N THR A 553 13.15 10.93 13.02
CA THR A 553 13.40 9.54 13.43
C THR A 553 14.40 9.43 14.58
N VAL A 554 15.49 10.20 14.57
CA VAL A 554 16.49 10.20 15.66
C VAL A 554 15.83 10.66 16.96
N ASP A 555 15.09 11.75 16.91
CA ASP A 555 14.37 12.29 18.06
C ASP A 555 13.37 11.28 18.64
N LYS A 556 12.68 10.51 17.80
CA LYS A 556 11.76 9.46 18.24
C LYS A 556 12.51 8.32 18.93
N VAL A 557 13.65 7.88 18.39
CA VAL A 557 14.46 6.84 19.03
C VAL A 557 14.96 7.29 20.40
N VAL A 558 15.44 8.53 20.52
CA VAL A 558 15.84 9.10 21.83
C VAL A 558 14.67 9.12 22.81
N GLN A 559 13.47 9.48 22.36
CA GLN A 559 12.30 9.49 23.21
C GLN A 559 11.86 8.09 23.66
N LEU A 560 11.93 7.08 22.77
CA LEU A 560 11.68 5.69 23.13
C LEU A 560 12.64 5.22 24.23
N LYS A 561 13.94 5.49 24.07
CA LYS A 561 14.96 5.12 25.06
C LYS A 561 14.79 5.85 26.38
N ALA A 562 14.47 7.15 26.35
CA ALA A 562 14.19 7.92 27.56
C ALA A 562 12.99 7.34 28.34
N ILE A 563 11.93 6.91 27.64
CA ILE A 563 10.79 6.25 28.27
C ILE A 563 11.21 4.90 28.85
N ALA A 564 11.96 4.10 28.11
CA ALA A 564 12.44 2.80 28.58
C ALA A 564 13.28 2.93 29.86
N GLU A 565 14.23 3.86 29.91
CA GLU A 565 15.16 4.00 31.06
C GLU A 565 14.54 4.64 32.30
N THR A 566 13.36 5.25 32.19
CA THR A 566 12.72 5.97 33.31
C THR A 566 11.44 5.31 33.79
N ALA A 567 10.94 4.30 33.09
CA ALA A 567 9.70 3.64 33.47
C ALA A 567 9.92 2.47 34.44
N GLY A 568 8.94 2.21 35.31
CA GLY A 568 9.06 1.22 36.39
C GLY A 568 9.01 -0.25 35.95
N ASN A 569 8.35 -0.58 34.84
CA ASN A 569 8.07 -1.96 34.44
C ASN A 569 9.00 -2.47 33.33
N THR A 570 10.27 -2.07 33.34
CA THR A 570 11.22 -2.46 32.29
C THR A 570 12.68 -2.41 32.74
N SER A 571 13.55 -3.12 32.01
CA SER A 571 15.01 -3.09 32.18
C SER A 571 15.68 -1.83 31.60
N GLY A 572 14.96 -1.02 30.82
CA GLY A 572 15.52 0.13 30.09
C GLY A 572 16.08 -0.19 28.69
N ARG A 573 16.07 -1.45 28.27
CA ARG A 573 16.42 -1.87 26.90
C ARG A 573 15.28 -1.57 25.93
N SER A 574 15.59 -1.25 24.66
CA SER A 574 14.55 -0.90 23.68
C SER A 574 14.86 -1.31 22.25
N TRP A 575 13.87 -1.87 21.56
CA TRP A 575 13.96 -2.36 20.18
C TRP A 575 12.85 -1.76 19.29
N ILE A 576 13.13 -1.61 18.00
CA ILE A 576 12.10 -1.37 16.98
C ILE A 576 11.78 -2.70 16.33
N THR A 577 10.64 -3.30 16.67
CA THR A 577 10.28 -4.65 16.22
C THR A 577 9.45 -4.67 14.94
N GLU A 578 9.07 -3.51 14.42
CA GLU A 578 8.39 -3.41 13.13
C GLU A 578 8.51 -2.01 12.52
N VAL A 579 8.95 -1.97 11.27
CA VAL A 579 8.89 -0.80 10.38
C VAL A 579 8.88 -1.26 8.92
N ASN A 580 8.23 -0.50 8.04
CA ASN A 580 8.39 -0.55 6.59
C ASN A 580 7.76 0.70 5.95
N TRP A 581 7.85 0.78 4.62
CA TRP A 581 7.00 1.66 3.83
C TRP A 581 6.05 0.85 2.94
N PRO A 582 4.75 1.19 2.92
CA PRO A 582 3.80 0.58 2.01
C PRO A 582 4.10 0.95 0.55
N LEU A 583 4.03 -0.02 -0.35
CA LEU A 583 4.14 0.17 -1.80
C LEU A 583 2.76 0.47 -2.41
N ARG A 584 2.75 1.07 -3.60
CA ARG A 584 1.54 1.42 -4.37
C ARG A 584 0.87 0.19 -5.03
N GLU A 585 0.61 -0.84 -4.24
CA GLU A 585 0.18 -2.19 -4.67
C GLU A 585 -1.30 -2.50 -4.34
N GLY A 586 -2.13 -1.46 -4.23
CA GLY A 586 -3.58 -1.63 -4.05
C GLY A 586 -3.97 -2.30 -2.74
N PRO A 587 -4.82 -3.36 -2.76
CA PRO A 587 -5.30 -4.03 -1.55
C PRO A 587 -4.21 -4.78 -0.80
N HIS A 588 -3.08 -5.07 -1.45
CA HIS A 588 -1.92 -5.65 -0.78
C HIS A 588 -1.16 -4.64 0.07
N SER A 589 -1.40 -3.34 -0.14
CA SER A 589 -0.80 -2.27 0.64
C SER A 589 -1.52 -2.14 1.99
N PRO A 590 -0.82 -2.20 3.13
CA PRO A 590 -1.43 -2.14 4.46
C PRO A 590 -1.99 -0.75 4.80
N ALA A 591 -1.59 0.27 4.04
CA ALA A 591 -2.06 1.63 4.19
C ALA A 591 -2.50 2.24 2.85
N GLY A 592 -3.25 3.34 2.92
CA GLY A 592 -3.79 3.97 1.73
C GLY A 592 -2.72 4.67 0.88
N ARG A 593 -2.99 4.81 -0.43
CA ARG A 593 -2.10 5.43 -1.45
C ARG A 593 -1.43 6.76 -1.06
N ALA A 594 -1.97 7.51 -0.11
CA ALA A 594 -1.41 8.78 0.34
C ALA A 594 -0.09 8.64 1.12
N VAL A 595 0.18 7.44 1.67
CA VAL A 595 1.44 7.14 2.38
C VAL A 595 2.30 6.12 1.63
N SER A 596 1.82 5.63 0.47
CA SER A 596 2.51 4.60 -0.29
C SER A 596 3.58 5.18 -1.23
N VAL A 597 4.74 4.53 -1.24
CA VAL A 597 5.92 4.88 -2.04
C VAL A 597 6.11 3.93 -3.23
N ASP A 598 7.04 4.24 -4.12
CA ASP A 598 7.54 3.29 -5.12
C ASP A 598 8.72 2.45 -4.57
N GLU A 599 9.17 1.45 -5.33
CA GLU A 599 10.22 0.51 -4.89
C GLU A 599 11.55 1.21 -4.60
N GLU A 600 11.92 2.22 -5.39
CA GLU A 600 13.16 2.99 -5.23
C GLU A 600 13.13 3.84 -3.96
N GLN A 601 12.02 4.55 -3.72
CA GLN A 601 11.81 5.31 -2.49
C GLN A 601 11.81 4.39 -1.25
N GLN A 602 11.22 3.20 -1.35
CA GLN A 602 11.24 2.24 -0.25
C GLN A 602 12.68 1.83 0.10
N ALA A 603 13.51 1.54 -0.91
CA ALA A 603 14.91 1.14 -0.73
C ALA A 603 15.75 2.27 -0.10
N ASP A 604 15.59 3.49 -0.61
CA ASP A 604 16.20 4.69 -0.04
C ASP A 604 15.83 4.90 1.43
N TYR A 605 14.53 4.87 1.73
CA TYR A 605 14.01 5.13 3.07
C TYR A 605 14.38 4.01 4.04
N LEU A 606 14.46 2.77 3.59
CA LEU A 606 14.98 1.65 4.37
C LEU A 606 16.41 1.95 4.83
N THR A 607 17.35 2.16 3.91
CA THR A 607 18.76 2.37 4.27
C THR A 607 18.92 3.58 5.21
N ARG A 608 18.28 4.71 4.88
CA ARG A 608 18.33 5.93 5.71
C ARG A 608 17.72 5.71 7.09
N TYR A 609 16.60 4.98 7.20
CA TYR A 609 15.96 4.71 8.50
C TYR A 609 16.87 3.89 9.41
N TYR A 610 17.49 2.83 8.88
CA TYR A 610 18.43 2.01 9.66
C TYR A 610 19.62 2.84 10.14
N LEU A 611 20.23 3.65 9.25
CA LEU A 611 21.31 4.60 9.60
C LEU A 611 20.90 5.56 10.72
N LEU A 612 19.73 6.19 10.60
CA LEU A 612 19.22 7.14 11.58
C LEU A 612 18.86 6.47 12.91
N ALA A 613 18.31 5.26 12.90
CA ALA A 613 17.85 4.59 14.11
C ALA A 613 18.99 3.88 14.86
N LEU A 614 19.70 2.96 14.19
CA LEU A 614 20.79 2.20 14.81
C LEU A 614 22.02 3.08 15.08
N GLY A 615 22.26 4.10 14.25
CA GLY A 615 23.37 5.05 14.46
C GLY A 615 23.26 5.81 15.78
N THR A 616 22.08 5.90 16.40
CA THR A 616 21.96 6.49 17.74
C THR A 616 22.65 5.68 18.84
N GLY A 617 22.82 4.36 18.65
CA GLY A 617 23.22 3.43 19.71
C GLY A 617 22.19 3.23 20.83
N LEU A 618 20.99 3.84 20.72
CA LEU A 618 19.98 3.83 21.78
C LEU A 618 18.95 2.71 21.64
N VAL A 619 18.84 2.12 20.44
CA VAL A 619 18.06 0.91 20.19
C VAL A 619 18.99 -0.22 19.77
N GLU A 620 18.75 -1.41 20.30
CA GLU A 620 19.65 -2.55 20.03
C GLU A 620 19.32 -3.24 18.70
N ARG A 621 18.06 -3.17 18.25
CA ARG A 621 17.59 -3.85 17.03
C ARG A 621 16.51 -3.08 16.29
N VAL A 622 16.52 -3.24 14.95
CA VAL A 622 15.48 -2.76 14.04
C VAL A 622 15.05 -3.88 13.10
N TYR A 623 13.78 -4.26 13.16
CA TYR A 623 13.20 -5.31 12.33
C TYR A 623 12.36 -4.74 11.19
N TRP A 624 12.74 -5.08 9.95
CA TRP A 624 11.92 -4.79 8.79
C TRP A 624 10.74 -5.75 8.71
N TRP A 625 9.53 -5.22 8.63
CA TRP A 625 8.31 -6.03 8.44
C TRP A 625 7.86 -5.94 6.98
N GLN A 626 7.88 -6.99 6.17
CA GLN A 626 8.47 -8.31 6.39
C GLN A 626 9.27 -8.71 5.15
N LEU A 627 9.96 -9.86 5.19
CA LEU A 627 10.75 -10.32 4.05
C LEU A 627 9.89 -10.49 2.79
N ALA A 628 8.88 -11.36 2.84
CA ALA A 628 8.03 -11.70 1.70
C ALA A 628 6.63 -11.08 1.88
N ALA A 629 6.34 -10.04 1.10
CA ALA A 629 5.00 -9.46 1.04
C ALA A 629 4.86 -8.61 -0.22
N ARG A 630 3.73 -8.73 -0.92
CA ARG A 630 3.52 -7.97 -2.15
C ARG A 630 3.49 -6.46 -1.90
N GLY A 631 2.74 -6.00 -0.90
CA GLY A 631 2.51 -4.57 -0.73
C GLY A 631 3.58 -3.80 0.05
N TYR A 632 4.62 -4.44 0.56
CA TYR A 632 5.61 -3.79 1.43
C TYR A 632 6.87 -4.63 1.71
N GLY A 633 6.93 -5.89 1.26
CA GLY A 633 8.07 -6.76 1.54
C GLY A 633 9.30 -6.45 0.69
N LEU A 634 10.42 -7.05 1.08
CA LEU A 634 11.70 -6.96 0.34
C LEU A 634 11.71 -7.87 -0.89
N VAL A 635 10.96 -8.97 -0.84
CA VAL A 635 10.74 -9.87 -1.96
C VAL A 635 9.25 -9.97 -2.29
N VAL A 636 8.96 -10.24 -3.57
CA VAL A 636 7.60 -10.46 -4.07
C VAL A 636 7.60 -11.66 -5.00
N ARG A 637 6.56 -12.49 -4.91
CA ARG A 637 6.37 -13.62 -5.81
C ARG A 637 6.18 -13.17 -7.26
N THR A 638 6.92 -13.77 -8.17
CA THR A 638 6.73 -13.68 -9.62
C THR A 638 5.68 -14.68 -10.10
N GLU A 639 5.30 -14.59 -11.36
CA GLU A 639 4.34 -15.50 -11.97
C GLU A 639 4.88 -16.93 -12.11
N SER A 640 6.21 -17.07 -12.31
CA SER A 640 6.90 -18.36 -12.30
C SER A 640 6.91 -19.03 -10.92
N GLY A 641 6.44 -18.34 -9.88
CA GLY A 641 6.43 -18.82 -8.49
C GLY A 641 7.65 -18.41 -7.69
N GLU A 642 8.70 -17.91 -8.34
CA GLU A 642 9.96 -17.49 -7.71
C GLU A 642 9.82 -16.19 -6.92
N LEU A 643 10.71 -15.97 -5.95
CA LEU A 643 10.79 -14.70 -5.23
C LEU A 643 11.65 -13.67 -5.99
N ARG A 644 11.03 -12.64 -6.57
CA ARG A 644 11.76 -11.48 -7.09
C ARG A 644 12.26 -10.62 -5.95
N ARG A 645 13.56 -10.28 -5.99
CA ARG A 645 14.19 -9.33 -5.07
C ARG A 645 13.91 -7.91 -5.53
N ARG A 646 13.39 -7.07 -4.64
CA ARG A 646 13.17 -5.63 -4.90
C ARG A 646 14.46 -4.84 -4.66
N PRO A 647 14.56 -3.57 -5.12
CA PRO A 647 15.66 -2.67 -4.75
C PRO A 647 15.89 -2.61 -3.23
N SER A 648 14.84 -2.63 -2.42
CA SER A 648 14.94 -2.63 -0.95
C SER A 648 15.64 -3.89 -0.38
N PHE A 649 15.53 -5.04 -1.05
CA PHE A 649 16.29 -6.23 -0.70
C PHE A 649 17.79 -6.02 -0.89
N ARG A 650 18.19 -5.47 -2.05
CA ARG A 650 19.59 -5.19 -2.36
C ARG A 650 20.16 -4.16 -1.41
N ALA A 651 19.38 -3.10 -1.13
CA ALA A 651 19.73 -2.05 -0.19
C ALA A 651 20.01 -2.60 1.23
N LEU A 652 19.16 -3.49 1.75
CA LEU A 652 19.36 -4.11 3.06
C LEU A 652 20.55 -5.08 3.05
N ALA A 653 20.73 -5.86 1.98
CA ALA A 653 21.88 -6.76 1.83
C ALA A 653 23.21 -6.00 1.81
N THR A 654 23.28 -4.87 1.08
CA THR A 654 24.46 -4.00 1.03
C THR A 654 24.75 -3.37 2.39
N LEU A 655 23.72 -2.86 3.07
CA LEU A 655 23.83 -2.30 4.42
C LEU A 655 24.40 -3.35 5.39
N THR A 656 23.83 -4.55 5.39
CA THR A 656 24.27 -5.64 6.30
C THR A 656 25.69 -6.08 5.96
N ARG A 657 26.00 -6.32 4.69
CA ARG A 657 27.32 -6.76 4.22
C ARG A 657 28.46 -5.81 4.61
N HIS A 658 28.20 -4.50 4.57
CA HIS A 658 29.26 -3.50 4.74
C HIS A 658 29.30 -2.86 6.13
N LEU A 659 28.19 -2.85 6.87
CA LEU A 659 28.12 -2.19 8.17
C LEU A 659 28.02 -3.15 9.36
N GLU A 660 27.49 -4.37 9.22
CA GLU A 660 27.37 -5.29 10.35
C GLU A 660 28.75 -5.60 10.96
N GLY A 661 28.90 -5.43 12.27
CA GLY A 661 30.17 -5.61 12.99
C GLY A 661 31.15 -4.44 12.88
N THR A 662 30.80 -3.35 12.19
CA THR A 662 31.59 -2.11 12.18
C THR A 662 31.38 -1.30 13.47
N THR A 663 32.19 -0.26 13.66
CA THR A 663 31.97 0.75 14.71
C THR A 663 31.51 2.05 14.05
N PHE A 664 30.32 2.54 14.41
CA PHE A 664 29.84 3.85 14.01
C PHE A 664 30.54 4.95 14.82
N LEU A 665 31.27 5.84 14.14
CA LEU A 665 32.04 6.92 14.78
C LEU A 665 31.24 8.22 14.94
N GLY A 666 30.12 8.35 14.24
CA GLY A 666 29.26 9.53 14.30
C GLY A 666 29.06 10.21 12.94
N PRO A 667 28.22 11.26 12.89
CA PRO A 667 28.06 12.08 11.71
C PRO A 667 29.29 12.97 11.49
N LEU A 668 29.72 13.10 10.23
CA LEU A 668 30.72 14.09 9.82
C LEU A 668 30.07 15.47 9.62
N PRO A 669 30.81 16.57 9.81
CA PRO A 669 30.33 17.90 9.47
C PRO A 669 29.99 18.01 7.99
N SER A 670 28.76 18.40 7.66
CA SER A 670 28.31 18.66 6.29
C SER A 670 27.25 19.76 6.27
N ALA A 671 27.19 20.53 5.18
CA ALA A 671 26.13 21.51 5.00
C ALA A 671 24.79 20.81 4.72
N GLU A 672 23.70 21.27 5.34
CA GLU A 672 22.37 20.84 4.92
C GLU A 672 22.19 21.08 3.41
N PRO A 673 21.57 20.16 2.64
CA PRO A 673 20.79 18.99 3.08
C PRO A 673 21.57 17.66 3.16
N VAL A 674 22.91 17.69 3.11
CA VAL A 674 23.79 16.52 3.09
C VAL A 674 23.95 15.91 4.48
N ARG A 675 24.01 14.57 4.53
CA ARG A 675 24.35 13.79 5.72
C ARG A 675 25.45 12.79 5.37
N LEU A 676 26.49 12.75 6.19
CA LEU A 676 27.65 11.86 6.06
C LEU A 676 27.89 11.15 7.37
N TYR A 677 27.86 9.82 7.38
CA TYR A 677 28.01 8.98 8.57
C TYR A 677 29.30 8.17 8.45
N LEU A 678 30.20 8.29 9.44
CA LEU A 678 31.50 7.63 9.43
C LEU A 678 31.46 6.32 10.23
N PHE A 679 32.04 5.29 9.64
CA PHE A 679 32.19 3.95 10.20
C PHE A 679 33.65 3.51 10.11
N ARG A 680 34.05 2.67 11.07
CA ARG A 680 35.32 1.97 11.08
C ARG A 680 35.09 0.47 10.97
N GLN A 681 35.74 -0.15 10.00
CA GLN A 681 35.72 -1.59 9.81
C GLN A 681 36.63 -2.31 10.83
N PRO A 682 36.42 -3.62 11.08
CA PRO A 682 37.26 -4.38 12.02
C PRO A 682 38.76 -4.41 11.68
N ASP A 683 39.11 -4.28 10.40
CA ASP A 683 40.48 -4.21 9.89
C ASP A 683 41.10 -2.81 10.00
N GLY A 684 40.33 -1.81 10.43
CA GLY A 684 40.75 -0.42 10.61
C GLY A 684 40.39 0.51 9.45
N ASP A 685 39.92 -0.02 8.31
CA ASP A 685 39.52 0.80 7.16
C ASP A 685 38.31 1.69 7.51
N GLU A 686 38.30 2.92 6.99
CA GLU A 686 37.19 3.86 7.22
C GLU A 686 36.23 3.92 6.02
N LEU A 687 34.95 3.95 6.35
CA LEU A 687 33.83 3.93 5.42
C LEU A 687 32.87 5.07 5.76
N VAL A 688 32.53 5.91 4.78
CA VAL A 688 31.49 6.92 4.91
C VAL A 688 30.24 6.48 4.16
N VAL A 689 29.08 6.60 4.79
CA VAL A 689 27.78 6.48 4.13
C VAL A 689 27.15 7.86 4.00
N GLY A 690 26.89 8.28 2.76
CA GLY A 690 26.45 9.64 2.44
C GLY A 690 25.17 9.70 1.63
N TRP A 691 24.30 10.67 1.94
CA TRP A 691 23.09 10.98 1.18
C TRP A 691 22.68 12.45 1.35
N SER A 692 21.70 12.89 0.56
CA SER A 692 21.12 14.23 0.62
C SER A 692 19.60 14.18 0.66
N THR A 693 19.00 15.01 1.51
CA THR A 693 17.55 15.12 1.67
C THR A 693 16.90 16.11 0.69
N GLY A 694 17.70 16.95 0.00
CA GLY A 694 17.22 18.03 -0.87
C GLY A 694 17.48 17.84 -2.37
N GLY A 695 17.85 16.63 -2.80
CA GLY A 695 18.26 16.32 -4.17
C GLY A 695 19.78 16.16 -4.29
N ARG A 696 20.33 16.25 -5.50
CA ARG A 696 21.78 16.10 -5.71
C ARG A 696 22.54 17.26 -5.06
N ALA A 697 23.60 16.95 -4.32
CA ALA A 697 24.45 17.90 -3.63
C ALA A 697 25.90 17.40 -3.58
N SER A 698 26.86 18.33 -3.59
CA SER A 698 28.28 18.02 -3.42
C SER A 698 28.63 17.94 -1.93
N ALA A 699 29.56 17.06 -1.60
CA ALA A 699 30.10 16.88 -0.26
C ALA A 699 31.62 16.67 -0.33
N THR A 700 32.32 16.98 0.77
CA THR A 700 33.76 16.75 0.90
C THR A 700 34.00 15.74 2.01
N LEU A 701 34.68 14.66 1.69
CA LEU A 701 35.06 13.58 2.61
C LEU A 701 36.40 13.88 3.30
N PRO A 702 36.74 13.18 4.39
CA PRO A 702 38.00 13.41 5.12
C PRO A 702 39.27 13.10 4.32
N SER A 703 39.22 12.12 3.42
CA SER A 703 40.31 11.76 2.52
C SER A 703 39.77 11.33 1.15
N ALA A 704 40.66 10.99 0.22
CA ALA A 704 40.28 10.55 -1.11
C ALA A 704 39.50 9.22 -1.08
N VAL A 705 38.63 9.01 -2.06
CA VAL A 705 37.82 7.79 -2.16
C VAL A 705 38.59 6.69 -2.88
N ARG A 706 38.92 5.61 -2.17
CA ARG A 706 39.51 4.40 -2.75
C ARG A 706 38.49 3.59 -3.55
N ARG A 707 37.26 3.53 -3.06
CA ARG A 707 36.17 2.72 -3.62
C ARG A 707 34.82 3.33 -3.28
N GLN A 708 33.88 3.25 -4.22
CA GLN A 708 32.51 3.68 -3.99
C GLN A 708 31.52 2.61 -4.45
N VAL A 709 30.45 2.43 -3.68
CA VAL A 709 29.36 1.47 -3.97
C VAL A 709 28.02 2.18 -3.82
N SER A 710 27.09 1.85 -4.71
CA SER A 710 25.70 2.34 -4.67
C SER A 710 24.92 1.71 -3.51
N ARG A 711 23.74 2.26 -3.20
CA ARG A 711 22.79 1.67 -2.26
C ARG A 711 22.56 0.17 -2.53
N ASP A 712 22.49 -0.20 -3.80
CA ASP A 712 22.12 -1.55 -4.25
C ASP A 712 23.30 -2.52 -4.33
N GLY A 713 24.51 -2.07 -4.00
CA GLY A 713 25.71 -2.90 -3.97
C GLY A 713 26.50 -2.91 -5.28
N GLU A 714 26.19 -2.01 -6.22
CA GLU A 714 26.90 -1.87 -7.48
C GLU A 714 28.13 -0.97 -7.30
N GLU A 715 29.27 -1.40 -7.83
CA GLU A 715 30.48 -0.58 -7.82
C GLU A 715 30.33 0.60 -8.78
N LEU A 716 30.69 1.80 -8.30
CA LEU A 716 30.57 3.05 -9.05
C LEU A 716 31.96 3.54 -9.45
N ASP A 717 32.02 4.32 -10.53
CA ASP A 717 33.26 4.94 -10.99
C ASP A 717 33.92 5.76 -9.89
N ARG A 718 35.25 5.61 -9.78
CA ARG A 718 36.04 6.33 -8.77
C ARG A 718 35.95 7.84 -8.99
N THR A 719 35.67 8.57 -7.93
CA THR A 719 35.86 10.02 -7.89
C THR A 719 37.34 10.34 -7.66
N SER A 720 37.89 11.31 -8.40
CA SER A 720 39.23 11.81 -8.14
C SER A 720 39.24 12.72 -6.89
N GLY A 721 39.86 12.24 -5.81
CA GLY A 721 40.00 13.00 -4.57
C GLY A 721 38.83 12.85 -3.60
N ALA A 722 38.69 13.83 -2.70
CA ALA A 722 37.75 13.80 -1.56
C ALA A 722 36.38 14.43 -1.86
N ALA A 723 36.20 15.08 -3.02
CA ALA A 723 34.94 15.70 -3.41
C ALA A 723 34.03 14.66 -4.07
N VAL A 724 32.80 14.53 -3.57
CA VAL A 724 31.82 13.54 -4.04
C VAL A 724 30.46 14.18 -4.27
N GLU A 725 29.64 13.54 -5.11
CA GLU A 725 28.22 13.86 -5.24
C GLU A 725 27.36 12.82 -4.53
N VAL A 726 26.39 13.32 -3.75
CA VAL A 726 25.37 12.52 -3.08
C VAL A 726 23.98 13.00 -3.50
N ASP A 727 23.01 12.10 -3.45
CA ASP A 727 21.60 12.38 -3.74
C ASP A 727 20.72 11.65 -2.72
N GLY A 728 19.44 11.44 -3.04
CA GLY A 728 18.55 10.69 -2.15
C GLY A 728 19.04 9.26 -1.89
N SER A 729 19.65 8.61 -2.88
CA SER A 729 20.13 7.25 -2.73
C SER A 729 21.43 7.22 -1.94
N PRO A 730 21.48 6.52 -0.79
CA PRO A 730 22.70 6.43 -0.01
C PRO A 730 23.85 5.79 -0.81
N ARG A 731 25.06 6.30 -0.59
CA ARG A 731 26.29 5.81 -1.23
C ARG A 731 27.32 5.48 -0.16
N TYR A 732 28.10 4.45 -0.41
CA TYR A 732 29.14 3.93 0.47
C TYR A 732 30.50 4.31 -0.12
N PHE A 733 31.34 4.99 0.65
CA PHE A 733 32.65 5.51 0.23
C PHE A 733 33.74 4.98 1.16
N TRP A 734 34.61 4.11 0.65
CA TRP A 734 35.81 3.68 1.38
C TRP A 734 36.90 4.72 1.18
N LEU A 735 37.44 5.18 2.29
CA LEU A 735 38.46 6.20 2.34
C LEU A 735 39.86 5.60 2.12
N GLU A 736 40.76 6.37 1.52
CA GLU A 736 42.18 6.02 1.54
C GLU A 736 42.72 6.10 2.98
N PRO A 737 43.60 5.17 3.39
CA PRO A 737 44.28 5.23 4.68
C PRO A 737 44.96 6.59 4.86
N SER A 738 44.83 7.16 6.05
CA SER A 738 45.42 8.45 6.40
C SER A 738 46.94 8.39 6.49
#